data_AF-A0A4U6D652-F1
#
_entry.id   AF-A0A4U6D652-F1
#
_cell.length_a   1.000
_cell.length_b   1.000
_cell.length_c   1.000
_cell.angle_alpha   90.00
_cell.angle_beta   90.00
_cell.angle_gamma   90.00
#
_symmetry.space_group_name_H-M   'P 1'
#
loop_
_entity.id
_entity.type
_entity.pdbx_description
1 polymer ?
#
loop_
_entity_poly.entity_id
_entity_poly.type
_entity_poly.pdbx_seq_one_letter_code
_entity_poly.pdbx_strand_id
1 'polypeptide(L)'
;MRNHHISSKTLLYGQTLINVGLELVITWVNRILFLKLLEAQLVSYHKGDETYAFLNFRKIKNYDDLNSLFFSVLARRQDSRVEEVRKQFEKIPYLNSSLFEVTGLENQAIVISNLRDERTLPVISATVLKQDSGKKRTGSLNTIEYLFAFMESYDFSSEGSEDIQEENKTLINASVLGLIFEKINGYKDGSFFTPGFITMYMCRETIRRTVVQKINERIIADGYPNMQPLQTLDDVYNQIGEKISKNAVNEVINSIRVCDPAVGSGHFLVSALNEIIAVKSYLKVLQDKDGLLLRDYHIEVENDELTVADDEGNAFVYKPHNKESQRIQETLFHEKQMIIENCLFGVDINPNSVKICRLRLWIELLKNAYYRADSQFKELETLPNIDINIKCGNSLISRFGLDADLKLALKKTKWNIETYKLAVQTYRNAQSKEEKREMERLIDDIKGNFRSEIHNNDPKVRRLSRLSGELYNLLNQSQLFEPGRAEKKLKKQQQEKLEKEITLLSTGVEEIKSNKIYENAFEWRFEFPDVLNDEGDFMGFDVVVGNPPYIRQEEIRDQKPYLQANYETFAGTADLYVFFVEKGMKLLKQAGFFCYILPNKWMKGGYGKALRNYAGMQKTIQMVDFGDLPVFDEATTYPSVWLMQREEITENRFQAAVVDTLSYPNGISSYLTDRWISVSGESLSAEGWNLVDSRLQNLIGKIKAAGKPLGDYLNGKIYRGVLTGLMKLL
;
A
#
# COMPACT_ATOMS: atom_id res chain seq x y z
N MET A 1 -14.31 -44.44 -3.90
CA MET A 1 -13.43 -43.33 -4.36
C MET A 1 -14.05 -42.37 -5.39
N ARG A 2 -15.11 -42.73 -6.15
CA ARG A 2 -15.73 -41.78 -7.12
C ARG A 2 -16.67 -40.71 -6.49
N ASN A 3 -17.25 -40.95 -5.31
CA ASN A 3 -18.16 -39.97 -4.68
C ASN A 3 -17.46 -38.87 -3.85
N HIS A 4 -16.19 -39.03 -3.46
CA HIS A 4 -15.44 -37.97 -2.76
C HIS A 4 -14.90 -36.90 -3.71
N HIS A 5 -14.62 -37.23 -4.98
CA HIS A 5 -14.11 -36.26 -5.96
C HIS A 5 -15.19 -35.31 -6.51
N ILE A 6 -16.46 -35.72 -6.51
CA ILE A 6 -17.57 -34.84 -6.92
C ILE A 6 -17.90 -33.87 -5.78
N SER A 7 -17.95 -34.35 -4.53
CA SER A 7 -18.19 -33.50 -3.35
C SER A 7 -17.12 -32.42 -3.18
N SER A 8 -15.82 -32.73 -3.36
CA SER A 8 -14.74 -31.74 -3.23
C SER A 8 -14.76 -30.69 -4.34
N LYS A 9 -15.13 -31.06 -5.57
CA LYS A 9 -15.26 -30.11 -6.70
C LYS A 9 -16.49 -29.20 -6.53
N THR A 10 -17.61 -29.73 -6.05
CA THR A 10 -18.81 -28.91 -5.77
C THR A 10 -18.58 -27.97 -4.58
N LEU A 11 -17.86 -28.40 -3.55
CA LEU A 11 -17.43 -27.53 -2.44
C LEU A 11 -16.48 -26.42 -2.91
N LEU A 12 -15.47 -26.75 -3.72
CA LEU A 12 -14.59 -25.73 -4.31
C LEU A 12 -15.37 -24.74 -5.17
N TYR A 13 -16.29 -25.23 -6.02
CA TYR A 13 -17.09 -24.38 -6.90
C TYR A 13 -18.03 -23.45 -6.12
N GLY A 14 -18.68 -23.96 -5.06
CA GLY A 14 -19.49 -23.15 -4.15
C GLY A 14 -18.66 -22.10 -3.40
N GLN A 15 -17.45 -22.44 -2.97
CA GLN A 15 -16.53 -21.50 -2.32
C GLN A 15 -16.07 -20.39 -3.27
N THR A 16 -15.79 -20.73 -4.53
CA THR A 16 -15.45 -19.76 -5.58
C THR A 16 -16.62 -18.81 -5.87
N LEU A 17 -17.85 -19.32 -5.97
CA LEU A 17 -19.04 -18.48 -6.17
C LEU A 17 -19.30 -17.53 -5.00
N ILE A 18 -19.10 -17.98 -3.76
CA ILE A 18 -19.21 -17.12 -2.58
C ILE A 18 -18.16 -16.01 -2.62
N ASN A 19 -16.91 -16.33 -2.99
CA ASN A 19 -15.85 -15.33 -3.08
C ASN A 19 -16.15 -14.30 -4.18
N VAL A 20 -16.63 -14.73 -5.36
CA VAL A 20 -17.04 -13.82 -6.45
C VAL A 20 -18.22 -12.95 -6.00
N GLY A 21 -19.23 -13.54 -5.35
CA GLY A 21 -20.37 -12.80 -4.82
C GLY A 21 -19.96 -11.76 -3.77
N LEU A 22 -19.06 -12.13 -2.86
CA LEU A 22 -18.52 -11.23 -1.85
C LEU A 22 -17.74 -10.07 -2.49
N GLU A 23 -16.91 -10.35 -3.48
CA GLU A 23 -16.14 -9.33 -4.20
C GLU A 23 -17.04 -8.32 -4.94
N LEU A 24 -18.13 -8.80 -5.57
CA LEU A 24 -19.13 -7.93 -6.19
C LEU A 24 -19.85 -7.07 -5.15
N VAL A 25 -20.29 -7.67 -4.04
CA VAL A 25 -20.96 -6.96 -2.94
C VAL A 25 -20.05 -5.88 -2.35
N ILE A 26 -18.78 -6.19 -2.08
CA ILE A 26 -17.79 -5.21 -1.61
C ILE A 26 -17.65 -4.07 -2.62
N THR A 27 -17.52 -4.40 -3.90
CA THR A 27 -17.40 -3.37 -4.96
C THR A 27 -18.61 -2.43 -4.99
N TRP A 28 -19.82 -2.95 -4.87
CA TRP A 28 -21.04 -2.14 -4.85
C TRP A 28 -21.21 -1.34 -3.55
N VAL A 29 -20.96 -1.96 -2.39
CA VAL A 29 -21.01 -1.26 -1.10
C VAL A 29 -20.00 -0.12 -1.06
N ASN A 30 -18.78 -0.33 -1.60
CA ASN A 30 -17.76 0.71 -1.71
C ASN A 30 -18.24 1.92 -2.52
N ARG A 31 -18.90 1.68 -3.66
CA ARG A 31 -19.50 2.77 -4.48
C ARG A 31 -20.60 3.50 -3.73
N ILE A 32 -21.46 2.77 -3.01
CA ILE A 32 -22.58 3.35 -2.26
C ILE A 32 -22.06 4.21 -1.10
N LEU A 33 -21.06 3.74 -0.35
CA LEU A 33 -20.44 4.48 0.75
C LEU A 33 -19.75 5.75 0.25
N PHE A 34 -19.02 5.65 -0.86
CA PHE A 34 -18.44 6.81 -1.53
C PHE A 34 -19.52 7.85 -1.89
N LEU A 35 -20.65 7.38 -2.43
CA LEU A 35 -21.75 8.27 -2.79
C LEU A 35 -22.43 8.92 -1.60
N LYS A 36 -22.48 8.23 -0.45
CA LYS A 36 -23.04 8.81 0.76
C LYS A 36 -22.15 9.93 1.30
N LEU A 37 -20.84 9.79 1.23
CA LEU A 37 -19.89 10.86 1.56
C LEU A 37 -20.01 12.04 0.58
N LEU A 38 -20.08 11.76 -0.73
CA LEU A 38 -20.29 12.79 -1.75
C LEU A 38 -21.60 13.55 -1.50
N GLU A 39 -22.67 12.84 -1.19
CA GLU A 39 -23.96 13.44 -0.84
C GLU A 39 -23.84 14.39 0.34
N ALA A 40 -23.24 13.95 1.45
CA ALA A 40 -23.06 14.77 2.64
C ALA A 40 -22.26 16.04 2.35
N GLN A 41 -21.20 15.94 1.54
CA GLN A 41 -20.44 17.11 1.10
C GLN A 41 -21.24 18.06 0.22
N LEU A 42 -21.98 17.53 -0.76
CA LEU A 42 -22.82 18.36 -1.63
C LEU A 42 -23.88 19.11 -0.82
N VAL A 43 -24.50 18.46 0.17
CA VAL A 43 -25.44 19.11 1.09
C VAL A 43 -24.74 20.22 1.89
N SER A 44 -23.54 19.95 2.41
CA SER A 44 -22.74 20.94 3.16
C SER A 44 -22.37 22.16 2.30
N TYR A 45 -21.89 21.95 1.07
CA TYR A 45 -21.52 23.01 0.12
C TYR A 45 -22.70 23.93 -0.21
N HIS A 46 -23.94 23.44 -0.08
CA HIS A 46 -25.18 24.18 -0.32
C HIS A 46 -25.92 24.53 0.97
N LYS A 47 -25.20 24.68 2.09
CA LYS A 47 -25.75 25.17 3.37
C LYS A 47 -26.92 24.32 3.89
N GLY A 48 -26.83 23.00 3.74
CA GLY A 48 -27.86 22.07 4.23
C GLY A 48 -29.04 21.86 3.29
N ASP A 49 -28.97 22.27 2.02
CA ASP A 49 -30.06 22.03 1.05
C ASP A 49 -30.26 20.53 0.78
N GLU A 50 -31.29 19.95 1.39
CA GLU A 50 -31.68 18.53 1.26
C GLU A 50 -31.98 18.09 -0.17
N THR A 51 -32.22 19.01 -1.12
CA THR A 51 -32.45 18.62 -2.52
C THR A 51 -31.19 18.01 -3.17
N TYR A 52 -30.01 18.29 -2.61
CA TYR A 52 -28.74 17.63 -2.97
C TYR A 52 -28.62 16.23 -2.37
N ALA A 53 -29.46 15.83 -1.41
CA ALA A 53 -29.56 14.45 -0.97
C ALA A 53 -30.19 13.59 -2.10
N PHE A 54 -29.47 12.57 -2.55
CA PHE A 54 -29.86 11.71 -3.67
C PHE A 54 -29.84 10.20 -3.40
N LEU A 55 -29.11 9.74 -2.38
CA LEU A 55 -28.93 8.35 -2.03
C LEU A 55 -30.01 7.90 -1.02
N ASN A 56 -31.28 8.04 -1.44
CA ASN A 56 -32.44 7.72 -0.64
C ASN A 56 -33.52 7.00 -1.47
N PHE A 57 -34.44 6.33 -0.77
CA PHE A 57 -35.48 5.51 -1.42
C PHE A 57 -36.50 6.33 -2.23
N ARG A 58 -36.55 7.66 -2.05
CA ARG A 58 -37.43 8.53 -2.85
C ARG A 58 -36.90 8.70 -4.28
N LYS A 59 -35.57 8.83 -4.44
CA LYS A 59 -34.91 9.00 -5.74
C LYS A 59 -34.43 7.69 -6.38
N ILE A 60 -34.05 6.70 -5.59
CA ILE A 60 -33.51 5.41 -6.05
C ILE A 60 -34.40 4.30 -5.48
N LYS A 61 -35.26 3.71 -6.31
CA LYS A 61 -36.29 2.75 -5.88
C LYS A 61 -35.90 1.29 -6.09
N ASN A 62 -34.99 1.03 -7.03
CA ASN A 62 -34.61 -0.30 -7.48
C ASN A 62 -33.12 -0.36 -7.86
N TYR A 63 -32.62 -1.55 -8.17
CA TYR A 63 -31.23 -1.73 -8.57
C TYR A 63 -30.92 -1.15 -9.96
N ASP A 64 -31.92 -0.95 -10.83
CA ASP A 64 -31.77 -0.30 -12.13
C ASP A 64 -31.45 1.20 -11.99
N ASP A 65 -32.11 1.89 -11.06
CA ASP A 65 -31.83 3.28 -10.72
C ASP A 65 -30.40 3.42 -10.19
N LEU A 66 -29.97 2.48 -9.33
CA LEU A 66 -28.62 2.47 -8.76
C LEU A 66 -27.56 2.18 -9.82
N ASN A 67 -27.84 1.24 -10.74
CA ASN A 67 -26.99 0.96 -11.90
C ASN A 67 -26.85 2.19 -12.81
N SER A 68 -27.96 2.89 -13.05
CA SER A 68 -27.99 4.12 -13.84
C SER A 68 -27.19 5.23 -13.17
N LEU A 69 -27.29 5.37 -11.84
CA LEU A 69 -26.47 6.30 -11.07
C LEU A 69 -24.97 6.01 -11.25
N PHE A 70 -24.56 4.75 -11.14
CA PHE A 70 -23.15 4.36 -11.32
C PHE A 70 -22.65 4.67 -12.74
N PHE A 71 -23.31 4.14 -13.76
CA PHE A 71 -22.71 4.06 -15.10
C PHE A 71 -23.24 5.10 -16.10
N SER A 72 -24.39 5.69 -15.82
CA SER A 72 -25.04 6.69 -16.70
C SER A 72 -24.98 8.11 -16.15
N VAL A 73 -24.71 8.30 -14.85
CA VAL A 73 -24.61 9.63 -14.21
C VAL A 73 -23.17 9.94 -13.83
N LEU A 74 -22.57 9.19 -12.90
CA LEU A 74 -21.24 9.51 -12.35
C LEU A 74 -20.10 9.26 -13.33
N ALA A 75 -20.31 8.30 -14.23
CA ALA A 75 -19.36 7.92 -15.27
C ALA A 75 -19.59 8.63 -16.61
N ARG A 76 -20.52 9.60 -16.70
CA ARG A 76 -20.82 10.37 -17.92
C ARG A 76 -21.02 11.87 -17.64
N ARG A 77 -20.47 12.71 -18.53
CA ARG A 77 -20.65 14.18 -18.48
C ARG A 77 -22.12 14.56 -18.66
N GLN A 78 -22.55 15.66 -18.03
CA GLN A 78 -23.96 16.07 -17.94
C GLN A 78 -24.63 16.27 -19.31
N ASP A 79 -23.90 16.80 -20.28
CA ASP A 79 -24.30 17.02 -21.67
C ASP A 79 -24.53 15.73 -22.46
N SER A 80 -23.81 14.65 -22.11
CA SER A 80 -23.91 13.33 -22.73
C SER A 80 -24.98 12.41 -22.10
N ARG A 81 -25.68 12.88 -21.04
CA ARG A 81 -26.72 12.12 -20.35
C ARG A 81 -28.02 12.12 -21.15
N VAL A 82 -28.73 11.00 -21.14
CA VAL A 82 -30.09 10.90 -21.68
C VAL A 82 -31.01 11.85 -20.90
N GLU A 83 -32.00 12.45 -21.57
CA GLU A 83 -32.84 13.53 -21.01
C GLU A 83 -33.53 13.14 -19.69
N GLU A 84 -34.06 11.91 -19.61
CA GLU A 84 -34.72 11.37 -18.40
C GLU A 84 -33.76 11.30 -17.20
N VAL A 85 -32.57 10.73 -17.42
CA VAL A 85 -31.50 10.62 -16.41
C VAL A 85 -31.00 12.01 -16.01
N ARG A 86 -30.90 12.94 -16.96
CA ARG A 86 -30.48 14.33 -16.69
C ARG A 86 -31.47 15.05 -15.79
N LYS A 87 -32.79 14.85 -15.99
CA LYS A 87 -33.83 15.43 -15.13
C LYS A 87 -33.82 14.82 -13.72
N GLN A 88 -33.65 13.50 -13.62
CA GLN A 88 -33.64 12.80 -12.33
C GLN A 88 -32.42 13.15 -11.47
N PHE A 89 -31.26 13.33 -12.10
CA PHE A 89 -29.95 13.50 -11.43
C PHE A 89 -29.23 14.80 -11.83
N GLU A 90 -29.98 15.88 -12.04
CA GLU A 90 -29.46 17.19 -12.51
C GLU A 90 -28.35 17.73 -11.59
N LYS A 91 -28.54 17.60 -10.28
CA LYS A 91 -27.62 18.11 -9.25
C LYS A 91 -26.40 17.23 -9.00
N ILE A 92 -26.31 16.06 -9.63
CA ILE A 92 -25.21 15.12 -9.40
C ILE A 92 -24.06 15.40 -10.40
N PRO A 93 -22.85 15.71 -9.90
CA PRO A 93 -21.71 16.02 -10.76
C PRO A 93 -21.21 14.78 -11.51
N TYR A 94 -20.37 15.05 -12.52
CA TYR A 94 -19.53 14.04 -13.15
C TYR A 94 -18.21 13.95 -12.39
N LEU A 95 -17.68 12.74 -12.14
CA LEU A 95 -16.46 12.56 -11.33
C LEU A 95 -15.28 11.94 -12.08
N ASN A 96 -15.46 11.48 -13.32
CA ASN A 96 -14.43 10.81 -14.15
C ASN A 96 -13.63 9.69 -13.43
N SER A 97 -14.22 9.01 -12.45
CA SER A 97 -13.47 8.06 -11.62
C SER A 97 -13.58 6.63 -12.16
N SER A 98 -12.46 5.91 -12.16
CA SER A 98 -12.41 4.47 -12.43
C SER A 98 -13.25 3.65 -11.45
N LEU A 99 -13.58 4.20 -10.28
CA LEU A 99 -14.51 3.62 -9.31
C LEU A 99 -15.88 3.30 -9.95
N PHE A 100 -16.33 4.11 -10.90
CA PHE A 100 -17.63 3.97 -11.57
C PHE A 100 -17.52 3.42 -13.00
N GLU A 101 -16.41 2.75 -13.32
CA GLU A 101 -16.31 1.92 -14.52
C GLU A 101 -16.78 0.49 -14.23
N VAL A 102 -17.38 -0.15 -15.24
CA VAL A 102 -17.80 -1.55 -15.13
C VAL A 102 -16.55 -2.42 -15.03
N THR A 103 -16.40 -3.10 -13.90
CA THR A 103 -15.22 -3.94 -13.66
C THR A 103 -15.23 -5.20 -14.54
N GLY A 104 -14.06 -5.82 -14.72
CA GLY A 104 -13.95 -7.08 -15.45
C GLY A 104 -14.84 -8.19 -14.84
N LEU A 105 -14.95 -8.22 -13.51
CA LEU A 105 -15.79 -9.18 -12.81
C LEU A 105 -17.29 -8.91 -13.03
N GLU A 106 -17.73 -7.64 -12.99
CA GLU A 106 -19.12 -7.28 -13.30
C GLU A 106 -19.50 -7.63 -14.75
N ASN A 107 -18.57 -7.45 -15.69
CA ASN A 107 -18.78 -7.86 -17.09
C ASN A 107 -18.87 -9.38 -17.28
N GLN A 108 -18.10 -10.16 -16.51
CA GLN A 108 -18.05 -11.63 -16.63
C GLN A 108 -19.13 -12.35 -15.82
N ALA A 109 -19.58 -11.77 -14.72
CA ALA A 109 -20.53 -12.36 -13.78
C ALA A 109 -21.91 -11.71 -13.89
N ILE A 110 -22.21 -10.73 -13.03
CA ILE A 110 -23.46 -9.98 -13.02
C ILE A 110 -23.19 -8.50 -12.72
N VAL A 111 -24.02 -7.63 -13.28
CA VAL A 111 -24.08 -6.21 -12.90
C VAL A 111 -25.15 -5.99 -11.84
N ILE A 112 -25.09 -4.86 -11.13
CA ILE A 112 -25.99 -4.61 -9.99
C ILE A 112 -27.47 -4.60 -10.37
N SER A 113 -27.82 -4.17 -11.59
CA SER A 113 -29.20 -4.22 -12.13
C SER A 113 -29.75 -5.64 -12.30
N ASN A 114 -28.92 -6.68 -12.28
CA ASN A 114 -29.40 -8.06 -12.33
C ASN A 114 -29.93 -8.57 -10.97
N LEU A 115 -29.76 -7.79 -9.89
CA LEU A 115 -30.30 -8.14 -8.59
C LEU A 115 -31.83 -7.97 -8.56
N ARG A 116 -32.52 -8.82 -7.80
CA ARG A 116 -33.99 -8.82 -7.75
C ARG A 116 -34.51 -7.79 -6.73
N ASP A 117 -35.31 -6.84 -7.20
CA ASP A 117 -35.88 -5.77 -6.37
C ASP A 117 -36.88 -6.27 -5.31
N GLU A 118 -37.59 -7.37 -5.59
CA GLU A 118 -38.63 -7.91 -4.71
C GLU A 118 -38.08 -8.55 -3.42
N ARG A 119 -36.76 -8.71 -3.31
CA ARG A 119 -36.14 -9.34 -2.13
C ARG A 119 -36.19 -8.41 -0.93
N THR A 120 -36.77 -8.92 0.15
CA THR A 120 -36.78 -8.25 1.45
C THR A 120 -35.73 -8.84 2.38
N LEU A 121 -35.16 -8.00 3.23
CA LEU A 121 -34.24 -8.39 4.30
C LEU A 121 -34.94 -8.29 5.65
N PRO A 122 -34.76 -9.28 6.55
CA PRO A 122 -35.20 -9.14 7.92
C PRO A 122 -34.38 -8.04 8.61
N VAL A 123 -35.06 -7.17 9.35
CA VAL A 123 -34.41 -6.12 10.13
C VAL A 123 -33.61 -6.75 11.26
N ILE A 124 -32.29 -6.52 11.26
CA ILE A 124 -31.38 -7.09 12.26
C ILE A 124 -31.69 -6.49 13.63
N SER A 125 -31.84 -7.31 14.68
CA SER A 125 -32.23 -6.86 16.03
C SER A 125 -31.24 -5.88 16.68
N ALA A 126 -29.98 -5.90 16.23
CA ALA A 126 -28.92 -4.98 16.64
C ALA A 126 -28.87 -3.68 15.81
N THR A 127 -29.77 -3.49 14.84
CA THR A 127 -29.80 -2.28 14.02
C THR A 127 -30.08 -1.02 14.84
N VAL A 128 -29.57 0.11 14.35
CA VAL A 128 -29.83 1.46 14.88
C VAL A 128 -31.20 2.00 14.47
N LEU A 129 -31.86 1.38 13.48
CA LEU A 129 -33.18 1.80 12.99
C LEU A 129 -34.26 1.73 14.08
N LYS A 130 -34.98 2.83 14.24
CA LYS A 130 -36.13 2.97 15.13
C LYS A 130 -37.42 3.15 14.32
N GLN A 131 -38.55 2.78 14.91
CA GLN A 131 -39.89 3.14 14.46
C GLN A 131 -40.21 4.58 14.91
N ASP A 132 -41.24 5.19 14.34
CA ASP A 132 -41.73 6.52 14.72
C ASP A 132 -42.09 6.63 16.21
N SER A 133 -42.39 5.49 16.86
CA SER A 133 -42.64 5.38 18.30
C SER A 133 -41.37 5.36 19.18
N GLY A 134 -40.17 5.46 18.58
CA GLY A 134 -38.88 5.37 19.26
C GLY A 134 -38.41 3.94 19.57
N LYS A 135 -39.26 2.91 19.38
CA LYS A 135 -38.90 1.50 19.57
C LYS A 135 -38.04 0.97 18.42
N LYS A 136 -37.23 -0.07 18.65
CA LYS A 136 -36.44 -0.74 17.59
C LYS A 136 -37.34 -1.20 16.44
N ARG A 137 -36.91 -0.95 15.19
CA ARG A 137 -37.64 -1.41 14.00
C ARG A 137 -37.55 -2.95 13.91
N THR A 138 -38.66 -3.58 13.52
CA THR A 138 -38.81 -5.04 13.43
C THR A 138 -39.57 -5.40 12.16
N GLY A 139 -39.42 -6.62 11.65
CA GLY A 139 -40.07 -7.09 10.43
C GLY A 139 -39.08 -7.26 9.28
N SER A 140 -39.56 -7.12 8.05
CA SER A 140 -38.72 -7.18 6.83
C SER A 140 -38.94 -5.93 5.99
N LEU A 141 -37.89 -5.42 5.38
CA LEU A 141 -37.93 -4.25 4.49
C LEU A 141 -37.36 -4.61 3.12
N ASN A 142 -37.69 -3.81 2.11
CA ASN A 142 -36.99 -3.88 0.83
C ASN A 142 -35.48 -3.71 1.08
N THR A 143 -34.65 -4.44 0.35
CA THR A 143 -33.19 -4.44 0.56
C THR A 143 -32.58 -3.05 0.42
N ILE A 144 -32.97 -2.29 -0.61
CA ILE A 144 -32.46 -0.94 -0.88
C ILE A 144 -33.00 0.05 0.16
N GLU A 145 -34.29 -0.05 0.50
CA GLU A 145 -34.90 0.77 1.55
C GLU A 145 -34.17 0.57 2.89
N TYR A 146 -33.89 -0.68 3.27
CA TYR A 146 -33.15 -0.99 4.50
C TYR A 146 -31.75 -0.38 4.49
N LEU A 147 -31.02 -0.54 3.37
CA LEU A 147 -29.65 -0.04 3.24
C LEU A 147 -29.60 1.49 3.35
N PHE A 148 -30.46 2.22 2.64
CA PHE A 148 -30.49 3.67 2.69
C PHE A 148 -30.95 4.20 4.04
N ALA A 149 -32.02 3.63 4.62
CA ALA A 149 -32.45 4.01 5.97
C ALA A 149 -31.34 3.78 7.01
N PHE A 150 -30.60 2.67 6.88
CA PHE A 150 -29.47 2.38 7.75
C PHE A 150 -28.38 3.44 7.62
N MET A 151 -27.97 3.81 6.41
CA MET A 151 -26.96 4.85 6.23
C MET A 151 -27.44 6.24 6.66
N GLU A 152 -28.71 6.60 6.45
CA GLU A 152 -29.27 7.89 6.91
C GLU A 152 -29.28 8.07 8.43
N SER A 153 -29.15 6.99 9.20
CA SER A 153 -29.07 7.05 10.66
C SER A 153 -27.68 7.43 11.20
N TYR A 154 -26.68 7.52 10.32
CA TYR A 154 -25.33 7.96 10.64
C TYR A 154 -25.04 9.32 10.00
N ASP A 155 -24.11 10.07 10.60
CA ASP A 155 -23.63 11.31 10.04
C ASP A 155 -22.36 11.05 9.20
N PHE A 156 -22.37 11.50 7.96
CA PHE A 156 -21.25 11.38 7.00
C PHE A 156 -20.61 12.74 6.70
N SER A 157 -20.93 13.78 7.48
CA SER A 157 -20.30 15.10 7.40
C SER A 157 -18.81 15.04 7.78
N SER A 158 -18.03 16.02 7.32
CA SER A 158 -16.62 16.16 7.70
C SER A 158 -16.48 16.89 9.04
N GLU A 159 -15.50 16.46 9.86
CA GLU A 159 -15.13 17.13 11.11
C GLU A 159 -14.82 18.62 10.83
N GLY A 160 -15.47 19.53 11.58
CA GLY A 160 -15.39 20.98 11.38
C GLY A 160 -16.71 21.66 10.98
N SER A 161 -17.75 20.89 10.66
CA SER A 161 -19.11 21.42 10.49
C SER A 161 -19.94 21.25 11.77
N GLU A 162 -19.57 21.93 12.86
CA GLU A 162 -20.32 21.91 14.12
C GLU A 162 -21.81 22.28 13.92
N ASP A 163 -22.11 23.14 12.94
CA ASP A 163 -23.48 23.55 12.61
C ASP A 163 -24.36 22.43 12.00
N ILE A 164 -23.79 21.31 11.53
CA ILE A 164 -24.51 20.26 10.77
C ILE A 164 -24.51 18.90 11.49
N GLN A 165 -23.76 18.74 12.59
CA GLN A 165 -23.87 17.52 13.40
C GLN A 165 -25.25 17.45 14.05
N GLU A 166 -26.09 16.53 13.56
CA GLU A 166 -27.28 16.16 14.29
C GLU A 166 -26.85 15.54 15.63
N GLU A 167 -27.19 16.20 16.75
CA GLU A 167 -26.77 15.86 18.13
C GLU A 167 -26.98 14.38 18.56
N ASN A 168 -27.71 13.58 17.76
CA ASN A 168 -28.05 12.20 18.03
C ASN A 168 -27.48 11.16 17.04
N LYS A 169 -26.69 11.55 16.04
CA LYS A 169 -26.11 10.63 15.03
C LYS A 169 -24.65 10.34 15.31
N THR A 170 -24.24 9.09 15.06
CA THR A 170 -22.83 8.69 15.14
C THR A 170 -22.10 9.13 13.87
N LEU A 171 -21.00 9.85 14.02
CA LEU A 171 -20.15 10.30 12.92
C LEU A 171 -19.38 9.14 12.27
N ILE A 172 -19.34 9.11 10.94
CA ILE A 172 -18.60 8.17 10.12
C ILE A 172 -17.55 8.93 9.32
N ASN A 173 -16.35 9.02 9.89
CA ASN A 173 -15.20 9.65 9.25
C ASN A 173 -14.37 8.63 8.43
N ALA A 174 -13.30 9.09 7.80
CA ALA A 174 -12.48 8.24 6.93
C ALA A 174 -11.81 7.09 7.69
N SER A 175 -11.43 7.32 8.96
CA SER A 175 -10.83 6.31 9.84
C SER A 175 -11.81 5.18 10.18
N VAL A 176 -13.08 5.50 10.47
CA VAL A 176 -14.14 4.52 10.78
C VAL A 176 -14.47 3.67 9.55
N LEU A 177 -14.55 4.27 8.37
CA LEU A 177 -14.73 3.53 7.13
C LEU A 177 -13.58 2.56 6.89
N GLY A 178 -12.34 3.01 7.16
CA GLY A 178 -11.17 2.17 7.16
C GLY A 178 -11.33 0.90 8.00
N LEU A 179 -11.74 1.06 9.26
CA LEU A 179 -12.04 -0.03 10.19
C LEU A 179 -13.12 -0.98 9.66
N ILE A 180 -14.19 -0.45 9.09
CA ILE A 180 -15.29 -1.26 8.53
C ILE A 180 -14.78 -2.13 7.38
N PHE A 181 -14.03 -1.55 6.44
CA PHE A 181 -13.51 -2.27 5.29
C PHE A 181 -12.52 -3.37 5.68
N GLU A 182 -11.70 -3.09 6.69
CA GLU A 182 -10.74 -4.06 7.20
C GLU A 182 -11.42 -5.22 7.90
N LYS A 183 -12.47 -4.98 8.70
CA LYS A 183 -13.27 -6.06 9.29
C LYS A 183 -13.97 -6.91 8.25
N ILE A 184 -14.39 -6.32 7.13
CA ILE A 184 -14.99 -7.07 6.01
C ILE A 184 -13.95 -7.95 5.31
N ASN A 185 -12.69 -7.48 5.20
CA ASN A 185 -11.60 -8.21 4.54
C ASN A 185 -10.85 -9.20 5.46
N GLY A 186 -10.73 -8.92 6.75
CA GLY A 186 -9.79 -9.54 7.70
C GLY A 186 -10.07 -11.00 8.07
N TYR A 187 -11.23 -11.56 7.68
CA TYR A 187 -11.64 -12.91 8.07
C TYR A 187 -10.78 -14.06 7.50
N LYS A 188 -9.78 -13.80 6.63
CA LYS A 188 -8.97 -14.87 6.01
C LYS A 188 -7.45 -14.65 5.88
N ASP A 189 -6.95 -13.42 5.83
CA ASP A 189 -5.59 -13.16 5.27
C ASP A 189 -4.51 -12.77 6.30
N GLY A 190 -4.82 -12.74 7.60
CA GLY A 190 -3.87 -12.32 8.64
C GLY A 190 -3.50 -10.82 8.56
N SER A 191 -4.34 -10.02 7.92
CA SER A 191 -4.29 -8.55 7.91
C SER A 191 -4.90 -8.00 9.20
N PHE A 192 -4.12 -7.20 9.93
CA PHE A 192 -4.56 -6.58 11.19
C PHE A 192 -4.63 -5.06 11.06
N PHE A 193 -5.69 -4.47 11.59
CA PHE A 193 -5.85 -3.03 11.65
C PHE A 193 -4.74 -2.41 12.48
N THR A 194 -4.02 -1.47 11.87
CA THR A 194 -2.99 -0.72 12.56
C THR A 194 -3.60 0.55 13.14
N PRO A 195 -3.57 0.76 14.47
CA PRO A 195 -4.12 1.96 15.07
C PRO A 195 -3.55 3.25 14.47
N GLY A 196 -4.41 4.25 14.22
CA GLY A 196 -4.05 5.50 13.56
C GLY A 196 -2.91 6.27 14.25
N PHE A 197 -2.82 6.21 15.58
CA PHE A 197 -1.71 6.85 16.30
C PHE A 197 -0.35 6.21 15.97
N ILE A 198 -0.31 4.91 15.63
CA ILE A 198 0.94 4.21 15.26
C ILE A 198 1.30 4.53 13.81
N THR A 199 0.34 4.43 12.88
CA THR A 199 0.59 4.78 11.47
C THR A 199 1.06 6.21 11.36
N MET A 200 0.42 7.13 12.08
CA MET A 200 0.79 8.53 12.09
C MET A 200 2.17 8.78 12.71
N TYR A 201 2.48 8.14 13.84
CA TYR A 201 3.81 8.23 14.43
C TYR A 201 4.92 7.77 13.46
N MET A 202 4.72 6.61 12.83
CA MET A 202 5.69 6.04 11.88
C MET A 202 5.88 6.93 10.66
N CYS A 203 4.80 7.44 10.07
CA CYS A 203 4.84 8.38 8.94
C CYS A 203 5.51 9.70 9.35
N ARG A 204 5.16 10.27 10.51
CA ARG A 204 5.77 11.49 11.04
C ARG A 204 7.29 11.36 11.21
N GLU A 205 7.77 10.30 11.86
CA GLU A 205 9.21 10.11 12.07
C GLU A 205 9.96 9.90 10.74
N THR A 206 9.39 9.14 9.81
CA THR A 206 10.07 8.83 8.53
C THR A 206 10.05 9.99 7.55
N ILE A 207 8.90 10.64 7.35
CA ILE A 207 8.73 11.69 6.34
C ILE A 207 9.52 12.94 6.72
N ARG A 208 9.45 13.38 7.99
CA ARG A 208 10.19 14.56 8.45
C ARG A 208 11.70 14.39 8.27
N ARG A 209 12.25 13.22 8.62
CA ARG A 209 13.68 12.90 8.41
C ARG A 209 14.05 12.86 6.94
N THR A 210 13.18 12.31 6.09
CA THR A 210 13.37 12.28 4.63
C THR A 210 13.41 13.68 4.04
N VAL A 211 12.52 14.57 4.48
CA VAL A 211 12.47 15.97 4.05
C VAL A 211 13.78 16.69 4.42
N VAL A 212 14.22 16.56 5.68
CA VAL A 212 15.49 17.15 6.13
C VAL A 212 16.69 16.60 5.33
N GLN A 213 16.77 15.28 5.17
CA GLN A 213 17.83 14.61 4.39
C GLN A 213 17.90 15.15 2.95
N LYS A 214 16.78 15.13 2.22
CA LYS A 214 16.77 15.58 0.83
C LYS A 214 17.03 17.07 0.67
N ILE A 215 16.61 17.89 1.63
CA ILE A 215 16.92 19.33 1.60
C ILE A 215 18.42 19.56 1.82
N ASN A 216 19.06 18.81 2.71
CA ASN A 216 20.52 18.83 2.83
C ASN A 216 21.20 18.47 1.51
N GLU A 217 20.76 17.39 0.85
CA GLU A 217 21.29 16.98 -0.47
C GLU A 217 21.11 18.08 -1.52
N ARG A 218 19.93 18.72 -1.56
CA ARG A 218 19.64 19.83 -2.48
C ARG A 218 20.52 21.06 -2.21
N ILE A 219 20.68 21.46 -0.95
CA ILE A 219 21.53 22.61 -0.56
C ILE A 219 22.99 22.35 -0.93
N ILE A 220 23.49 21.13 -0.73
CA ILE A 220 24.84 20.74 -1.15
C ILE A 220 24.98 20.84 -2.67
N ALA A 221 24.00 20.31 -3.41
CA ALA A 221 23.97 20.37 -4.88
C ALA A 221 23.89 21.82 -5.42
N ASP A 222 23.18 22.70 -4.72
CA ASP A 222 23.01 24.11 -5.07
C ASP A 222 24.24 24.99 -4.70
N GLY A 223 25.33 24.38 -4.21
CA GLY A 223 26.64 25.03 -4.07
C GLY A 223 27.10 25.31 -2.63
N TYR A 224 26.48 24.69 -1.62
CA TYR A 224 26.86 24.84 -0.21
C TYR A 224 27.44 23.54 0.43
N PRO A 225 28.54 22.96 -0.11
CA PRO A 225 29.02 21.63 0.31
C PRO A 225 29.62 21.58 1.72
N ASN A 226 30.03 22.71 2.30
CA ASN A 226 30.69 22.78 3.61
C ASN A 226 29.73 23.19 4.74
N MET A 227 28.43 23.16 4.50
CA MET A 227 27.43 23.53 5.50
C MET A 227 27.26 22.42 6.53
N GLN A 228 27.03 22.82 7.79
CA GLN A 228 26.59 21.89 8.83
C GLN A 228 25.22 21.29 8.46
N PRO A 229 25.07 19.96 8.40
CA PRO A 229 23.81 19.33 8.01
C PRO A 229 22.67 19.72 8.96
N LEU A 230 21.55 20.13 8.37
CA LEU A 230 20.29 20.39 9.08
C LEU A 230 19.82 19.11 9.77
N GLN A 231 19.26 19.23 10.97
CA GLN A 231 18.82 18.08 11.78
C GLN A 231 17.30 18.05 11.94
N THR A 232 16.65 19.21 11.89
CA THR A 232 15.22 19.37 12.19
C THR A 232 14.50 20.15 11.09
N LEU A 233 13.16 20.08 11.08
CA LEU A 233 12.35 20.94 10.21
C LEU A 233 12.48 22.42 10.57
N ASP A 234 12.79 22.76 11.82
CA ASP A 234 13.06 24.14 12.23
C ASP A 234 14.32 24.67 11.58
N ASP A 235 15.37 23.86 11.52
CA ASP A 235 16.59 24.22 10.81
C ASP A 235 16.29 24.46 9.32
N VAL A 236 15.48 23.58 8.70
CA VAL A 236 15.03 23.76 7.31
C VAL A 236 14.27 25.08 7.15
N TYR A 237 13.28 25.35 8.00
CA TYR A 237 12.48 26.57 7.96
C TYR A 237 13.36 27.82 8.02
N ASN A 238 14.34 27.83 8.93
CA ASN A 238 15.27 28.93 9.10
C ASN A 238 16.20 29.16 7.91
N GLN A 239 16.40 28.16 7.05
CA GLN A 239 17.25 28.28 5.86
C GLN A 239 16.48 28.60 4.57
N ILE A 240 15.15 28.58 4.62
CA ILE A 240 14.30 28.99 3.51
C ILE A 240 14.48 30.49 3.26
N GLY A 241 14.82 30.84 2.01
CA GLY A 241 15.12 32.21 1.60
C GLY A 241 16.60 32.60 1.73
N GLU A 242 17.36 31.93 2.60
CA GLU A 242 18.81 32.13 2.72
C GLU A 242 19.60 31.21 1.79
N LYS A 243 19.38 29.89 1.91
CA LYS A 243 20.17 28.87 1.21
C LYS A 243 19.35 27.99 0.27
N ILE A 244 18.04 27.96 0.44
CA ILE A 244 17.11 27.24 -0.43
C ILE A 244 15.84 28.05 -0.64
N SER A 245 15.31 28.06 -1.87
CA SER A 245 14.05 28.76 -2.17
C SER A 245 12.84 27.93 -1.74
N LYS A 246 11.69 28.59 -1.51
CA LYS A 246 10.43 27.90 -1.22
C LYS A 246 10.02 26.94 -2.33
N ASN A 247 10.23 27.34 -3.59
CA ASN A 247 9.94 26.49 -4.75
C ASN A 247 10.82 25.24 -4.74
N ALA A 248 12.13 25.38 -4.47
CA ALA A 248 13.04 24.25 -4.39
C ALA A 248 12.66 23.29 -3.25
N VAL A 249 12.23 23.81 -2.09
CA VAL A 249 11.70 22.96 -1.01
C VAL A 249 10.43 22.23 -1.45
N ASN A 250 9.49 22.92 -2.10
CA ASN A 250 8.26 22.31 -2.60
C ASN A 250 8.55 21.19 -3.62
N GLU A 251 9.44 21.45 -4.59
CA GLU A 251 9.91 20.45 -5.56
C GLU A 251 10.54 19.22 -4.89
N VAL A 252 11.38 19.45 -3.86
CA VAL A 252 12.02 18.36 -3.10
C VAL A 252 10.96 17.49 -2.43
N ILE A 253 9.97 18.09 -1.76
CA ILE A 253 8.89 17.35 -1.10
C ILE A 253 8.06 16.58 -2.14
N ASN A 254 7.75 17.17 -3.30
CA ASN A 254 7.00 16.55 -4.40
C ASN A 254 7.73 15.35 -5.03
N SER A 255 9.03 15.23 -4.80
CA SER A 255 9.86 14.15 -5.31
C SER A 255 9.99 12.95 -4.35
N ILE A 256 9.47 13.05 -3.12
CA ILE A 256 9.57 11.99 -2.10
C ILE A 256 8.70 10.82 -2.50
N ARG A 257 9.26 9.61 -2.49
CA ARG A 257 8.56 8.38 -2.82
C ARG A 257 8.45 7.48 -1.61
N VAL A 258 7.22 7.25 -1.15
CA VAL A 258 6.83 6.42 -0.01
C VAL A 258 6.15 5.16 -0.54
N CYS A 259 6.60 3.99 -0.07
CA CYS A 259 6.08 2.70 -0.51
C CYS A 259 5.63 1.84 0.67
N ASP A 260 4.43 1.27 0.55
CA ASP A 260 3.98 0.14 1.36
C ASP A 260 3.84 -1.13 0.51
N PRO A 261 4.73 -2.12 0.66
CA PRO A 261 4.69 -3.36 -0.12
C PRO A 261 3.63 -4.36 0.35
N ALA A 262 2.90 -4.09 1.43
CA ALA A 262 1.77 -4.86 1.91
C ALA A 262 0.66 -3.90 2.37
N VAL A 263 0.20 -3.07 1.43
CA VAL A 263 -0.55 -1.84 1.73
C VAL A 263 -1.87 -2.06 2.45
N GLY A 264 -2.47 -3.25 2.34
CA GLY A 264 -3.75 -3.55 2.95
C GLY A 264 -4.81 -2.52 2.56
N SER A 265 -5.44 -1.93 3.56
CA SER A 265 -6.49 -0.91 3.39
C SER A 265 -5.98 0.49 3.03
N GLY A 266 -4.65 0.71 2.97
CA GLY A 266 -4.06 2.00 2.64
C GLY A 266 -3.89 2.98 3.80
N HIS A 267 -3.98 2.52 5.05
CA HIS A 267 -3.86 3.40 6.22
C HIS A 267 -2.54 4.18 6.24
N PHE A 268 -1.40 3.49 6.08
CA PHE A 268 -0.08 4.14 6.02
C PHE A 268 0.03 5.18 4.90
N LEU A 269 -0.60 4.95 3.75
CA LEU A 269 -0.54 5.92 2.64
C LEU A 269 -1.37 7.18 2.93
N VAL A 270 -2.51 7.05 3.60
CA VAL A 270 -3.30 8.21 4.05
C VAL A 270 -2.59 8.97 5.16
N SER A 271 -2.03 8.27 6.14
CA SER A 271 -1.19 8.90 7.18
C SER A 271 0.03 9.61 6.54
N ALA A 272 0.66 9.02 5.53
CA ALA A 272 1.75 9.65 4.78
C ALA A 272 1.28 10.90 4.00
N LEU A 273 0.13 10.83 3.33
CA LEU A 273 -0.49 11.97 2.64
C LEU A 273 -0.68 13.15 3.60
N ASN A 274 -1.31 12.90 4.74
CA ASN A 274 -1.64 13.91 5.74
C ASN A 274 -0.36 14.55 6.32
N GLU A 275 0.65 13.74 6.66
CA GLU A 275 1.92 14.29 7.17
C GLU A 275 2.69 15.08 6.13
N ILE A 276 2.72 14.67 4.85
CA ILE A 276 3.40 15.46 3.80
C ILE A 276 2.76 16.85 3.68
N ILE A 277 1.43 16.94 3.70
CA ILE A 277 0.72 18.22 3.63
C ILE A 277 0.99 19.06 4.87
N ALA A 278 0.96 18.45 6.06
CA ALA A 278 1.28 19.13 7.31
C ALA A 278 2.72 19.68 7.31
N VAL A 279 3.70 18.92 6.78
CA VAL A 279 5.08 19.40 6.63
C VAL A 279 5.16 20.58 5.66
N LYS A 280 4.43 20.54 4.54
CA LYS A 280 4.38 21.67 3.59
C LYS A 280 3.76 22.93 4.20
N SER A 281 2.70 22.77 4.99
CA SER A 281 2.08 23.87 5.74
C SER A 281 3.06 24.44 6.77
N TYR A 282 3.72 23.57 7.55
CA TYR A 282 4.73 23.93 8.53
C TYR A 282 5.86 24.77 7.92
N LEU A 283 6.38 24.34 6.77
CA LEU A 283 7.45 25.03 6.06
C LEU A 283 6.95 26.25 5.25
N LYS A 284 5.65 26.52 5.23
CA LYS A 284 4.99 27.60 4.48
C LYS A 284 5.36 27.59 2.99
N VAL A 285 5.28 26.41 2.38
CA VAL A 285 5.61 26.15 0.95
C VAL A 285 4.41 25.70 0.11
N LEU A 286 3.20 25.64 0.68
CA LEU A 286 1.99 25.38 -0.08
C LEU A 286 1.72 26.51 -1.07
N GLN A 287 1.44 26.14 -2.32
CA GLN A 287 1.28 27.07 -3.44
C GLN A 287 -0.03 26.82 -4.17
N ASP A 288 -0.73 27.91 -4.49
CA ASP A 288 -1.86 27.83 -5.42
C ASP A 288 -1.41 27.59 -6.86
N LYS A 289 -2.38 27.46 -7.77
CA LYS A 289 -2.14 27.24 -9.20
C LYS A 289 -1.31 28.33 -9.89
N ASP A 290 -1.29 29.54 -9.33
CA ASP A 290 -0.54 30.68 -9.86
C ASP A 290 0.86 30.79 -9.19
N GLY A 291 1.21 29.84 -8.31
CA GLY A 291 2.47 29.79 -7.57
C GLY A 291 2.52 30.72 -6.36
N LEU A 292 1.40 31.34 -5.97
CA LEU A 292 1.34 32.19 -4.79
C LEU A 292 1.17 31.35 -3.53
N LEU A 293 1.85 31.77 -2.47
CA LEU A 293 1.86 31.03 -1.20
C LEU A 293 0.55 31.20 -0.44
N LEU A 294 0.13 30.13 0.23
CA LEU A 294 -0.85 30.18 1.32
C LEU A 294 -0.13 30.60 2.61
N ARG A 295 -0.59 31.66 3.27
CA ARG A 295 0.07 32.22 4.47
C ARG A 295 -0.81 32.27 5.72
N ASP A 296 -2.12 32.37 5.54
CA ASP A 296 -3.08 32.72 6.60
C ASP A 296 -3.83 31.48 7.15
N TYR A 297 -3.31 30.29 6.84
CA TYR A 297 -3.91 29.00 7.20
C TYR A 297 -2.87 28.03 7.72
N HIS A 298 -3.23 27.37 8.80
CA HIS A 298 -2.48 26.31 9.46
C HIS A 298 -3.16 24.97 9.17
N ILE A 299 -2.34 24.00 8.75
CA ILE A 299 -2.81 22.66 8.44
C ILE A 299 -2.01 21.68 9.27
N GLU A 300 -2.71 20.96 10.14
CA GLU A 300 -2.12 20.00 11.06
C GLU A 300 -2.85 18.66 10.97
N VAL A 301 -2.27 17.64 11.59
CA VAL A 301 -2.93 16.32 11.69
C VAL A 301 -3.34 16.11 13.14
N GLU A 302 -4.65 16.02 13.35
CA GLU A 302 -5.28 15.75 14.64
C GLU A 302 -6.13 14.49 14.51
N ASN A 303 -5.98 13.55 15.45
CA ASN A 303 -6.72 12.27 15.43
C ASN A 303 -6.63 11.50 14.09
N ASP A 304 -5.47 11.56 13.41
CA ASP A 304 -5.20 10.93 12.09
C ASP A 304 -5.99 11.55 10.92
N GLU A 305 -6.63 12.70 11.13
CA GLU A 305 -7.29 13.51 10.10
C GLU A 305 -6.61 14.88 9.93
N LEU A 306 -6.68 15.41 8.71
CA LEU A 306 -6.10 16.70 8.39
C LEU A 306 -7.08 17.83 8.75
N THR A 307 -6.70 18.67 9.70
CA THR A 307 -7.47 19.85 10.11
C THR A 307 -6.91 21.09 9.44
N VAL A 308 -7.79 22.01 9.06
CA VAL A 308 -7.43 23.28 8.42
C VAL A 308 -8.07 24.40 9.22
N ALA A 309 -7.25 25.28 9.76
CA ALA A 309 -7.69 26.44 10.54
C ALA A 309 -7.04 27.72 10.01
N ASP A 310 -7.73 28.85 10.18
CA ASP A 310 -7.12 30.16 9.97
C ASP A 310 -6.21 30.57 11.15
N ASP A 311 -5.52 31.71 11.02
CA ASP A 311 -4.65 32.25 12.08
C ASP A 311 -5.40 32.59 13.39
N GLU A 312 -6.73 32.71 13.35
CA GLU A 312 -7.58 32.91 14.54
C GLU A 312 -8.02 31.60 15.19
N GLY A 313 -7.71 30.45 14.58
CA GLY A 313 -8.07 29.12 15.05
C GLY A 313 -9.47 28.66 14.62
N ASN A 314 -10.15 29.40 13.72
CA ASN A 314 -11.44 28.98 13.21
C ASN A 314 -11.27 27.89 12.15
N ALA A 315 -12.10 26.86 12.20
CA ALA A 315 -12.11 25.79 11.21
C ALA A 315 -12.46 26.32 9.81
N PHE A 316 -11.71 25.88 8.81
CA PHE A 316 -11.96 26.23 7.42
C PHE A 316 -13.23 25.56 6.90
N VAL A 317 -14.15 26.37 6.38
CA VAL A 317 -15.37 25.89 5.72
C VAL A 317 -15.35 26.35 4.26
N TYR A 318 -15.44 25.39 3.34
CA TYR A 318 -15.53 25.69 1.92
C TYR A 318 -16.84 26.40 1.58
N LYS A 319 -16.73 27.61 1.03
CA LYS A 319 -17.85 28.44 0.58
C LYS A 319 -17.72 28.65 -0.92
N PRO A 320 -18.52 27.93 -1.75
CA PRO A 320 -18.53 28.15 -3.19
C PRO A 320 -18.72 29.63 -3.54
N HIS A 321 -18.07 30.09 -4.61
CA HIS A 321 -18.03 31.48 -5.08
C HIS A 321 -17.24 32.48 -4.23
N ASN A 322 -16.79 32.14 -3.02
CA ASN A 322 -15.84 32.98 -2.29
C ASN A 322 -14.42 32.76 -2.86
N LYS A 323 -13.76 33.84 -3.30
CA LYS A 323 -12.45 33.75 -3.97
C LYS A 323 -11.36 33.10 -3.12
N GLU A 324 -11.24 33.48 -1.85
CA GLU A 324 -10.18 32.95 -0.98
C GLU A 324 -10.49 31.52 -0.55
N SER A 325 -11.73 31.24 -0.17
CA SER A 325 -12.17 29.88 0.14
C SER A 325 -11.97 28.92 -1.04
N GLN A 326 -12.27 29.39 -2.26
CA GLN A 326 -12.01 28.64 -3.49
C GLN A 326 -10.51 28.38 -3.68
N ARG A 327 -9.67 29.39 -3.51
CA ARG A 327 -8.22 29.28 -3.67
C ARG A 327 -7.61 28.25 -2.72
N ILE A 328 -8.00 28.25 -1.45
CA ILE A 328 -7.51 27.29 -0.45
C ILE A 328 -7.97 25.87 -0.81
N GLN A 329 -9.26 25.71 -1.14
CA GLN A 329 -9.83 24.42 -1.50
C GLN A 329 -9.16 23.83 -2.76
N GLU A 330 -8.97 24.64 -3.81
CA GLU A 330 -8.24 24.27 -5.03
C GLU A 330 -6.80 23.85 -4.70
N THR A 331 -6.11 24.62 -3.87
CA THR A 331 -4.71 24.34 -3.51
C THR A 331 -4.59 23.01 -2.76
N LEU A 332 -5.42 22.78 -1.75
CA LEU A 332 -5.42 21.52 -0.99
C LEU A 332 -5.73 20.32 -1.88
N PHE A 333 -6.68 20.47 -2.80
CA PHE A 333 -7.01 19.42 -3.76
C PHE A 333 -5.81 19.08 -4.67
N HIS A 334 -5.19 20.09 -5.28
CA HIS A 334 -4.06 19.89 -6.18
C HIS A 334 -2.82 19.32 -5.46
N GLU A 335 -2.57 19.78 -4.23
CA GLU A 335 -1.47 19.27 -3.41
C GLU A 335 -1.70 17.80 -3.04
N LYS A 336 -2.92 17.44 -2.59
CA LYS A 336 -3.30 16.04 -2.35
C LYS A 336 -3.17 15.19 -3.60
N GLN A 337 -3.70 15.66 -4.73
CA GLN A 337 -3.62 14.97 -6.01
C GLN A 337 -2.16 14.69 -6.40
N MET A 338 -1.30 15.71 -6.35
CA MET A 338 0.11 15.59 -6.72
C MET A 338 0.85 14.59 -5.82
N ILE A 339 0.59 14.60 -4.50
CA ILE A 339 1.19 13.64 -3.56
C ILE A 339 0.71 12.21 -3.87
N ILE A 340 -0.59 12.01 -4.07
CA ILE A 340 -1.15 10.69 -4.40
C ILE A 340 -0.57 10.15 -5.71
N GLU A 341 -0.41 11.00 -6.73
CA GLU A 341 0.05 10.61 -8.07
C GLU A 341 1.56 10.39 -8.16
N ASN A 342 2.36 11.08 -7.35
CA ASN A 342 3.82 11.09 -7.52
C ASN A 342 4.60 10.56 -6.31
N CYS A 343 4.01 10.60 -5.12
CA CYS A 343 4.71 10.27 -3.88
C CYS A 343 4.31 8.92 -3.28
N LEU A 344 3.04 8.51 -3.41
CA LEU A 344 2.51 7.37 -2.67
C LEU A 344 2.38 6.11 -3.54
N PHE A 345 2.98 5.01 -3.10
CA PHE A 345 2.98 3.72 -3.81
C PHE A 345 2.57 2.59 -2.89
N GLY A 346 1.77 1.65 -3.39
CA GLY A 346 1.24 0.55 -2.60
C GLY A 346 1.09 -0.74 -3.40
N VAL A 347 1.39 -1.87 -2.78
CA VAL A 347 1.17 -3.20 -3.37
C VAL A 347 0.50 -4.12 -2.36
N ASP A 348 -0.52 -4.86 -2.80
CA ASP A 348 -1.14 -5.92 -1.99
C ASP A 348 -1.47 -7.13 -2.86
N ILE A 349 -1.41 -8.33 -2.31
CA ILE A 349 -1.77 -9.55 -3.02
C ILE A 349 -3.29 -9.70 -3.16
N ASN A 350 -4.06 -9.12 -2.24
CA ASN A 350 -5.51 -9.18 -2.22
C ASN A 350 -6.10 -8.02 -3.04
N PRO A 351 -6.84 -8.29 -4.13
CA PRO A 351 -7.45 -7.25 -4.95
C PRO A 351 -8.47 -6.40 -4.18
N ASN A 352 -9.12 -6.93 -3.15
CA ASN A 352 -10.08 -6.17 -2.33
C ASN A 352 -9.35 -5.12 -1.47
N SER A 353 -8.20 -5.47 -0.89
CA SER A 353 -7.34 -4.53 -0.17
C SER A 353 -6.93 -3.37 -1.06
N VAL A 354 -6.48 -3.66 -2.29
CA VAL A 354 -6.15 -2.64 -3.31
C VAL A 354 -7.34 -1.72 -3.60
N LYS A 355 -8.55 -2.27 -3.81
CA LYS A 355 -9.75 -1.46 -4.05
C LYS A 355 -10.08 -0.55 -2.87
N ILE A 356 -9.94 -1.04 -1.64
CA ILE A 356 -10.19 -0.27 -0.41
C ILE A 356 -9.14 0.82 -0.22
N CYS A 357 -7.87 0.52 -0.47
CA CYS A 357 -6.80 1.53 -0.44
C CYS A 357 -7.08 2.68 -1.43
N ARG A 358 -7.46 2.35 -2.67
CA ARG A 358 -7.84 3.36 -3.68
C ARG A 358 -9.04 4.18 -3.23
N LEU A 359 -10.06 3.53 -2.68
CA LEU A 359 -11.22 4.20 -2.11
C LEU A 359 -10.84 5.16 -0.98
N ARG A 360 -9.97 4.74 -0.05
CA ARG A 360 -9.55 5.58 1.07
C ARG A 360 -8.82 6.84 0.60
N LEU A 361 -7.95 6.71 -0.41
CA LEU A 361 -7.28 7.86 -1.04
C LEU A 361 -8.25 8.76 -1.80
N TRP A 362 -9.24 8.20 -2.52
CA TRP A 362 -10.29 9.00 -3.16
C TRP A 362 -11.15 9.75 -2.15
N ILE A 363 -11.50 9.14 -1.02
CA ILE A 363 -12.27 9.80 0.05
C ILE A 363 -11.47 11.00 0.60
N GLU A 364 -10.18 10.81 0.84
CA GLU A 364 -9.34 11.87 1.38
C GLU A 364 -9.16 13.04 0.39
N LEU A 365 -9.10 12.74 -0.91
CA LEU A 365 -9.10 13.77 -1.95
C LEU A 365 -10.47 14.44 -2.11
N LEU A 366 -11.55 13.66 -2.01
CA LEU A 366 -12.93 14.13 -2.12
C LEU A 366 -13.24 15.19 -1.06
N LYS A 367 -12.68 15.10 0.15
CA LYS A 367 -12.78 16.14 1.21
C LYS A 367 -12.43 17.56 0.72
N ASN A 368 -11.56 17.68 -0.29
CA ASN A 368 -11.17 18.96 -0.87
C ASN A 368 -11.69 19.19 -2.30
N ALA A 369 -12.63 18.39 -2.79
CA ALA A 369 -13.21 18.62 -4.11
C ALA A 369 -13.92 19.99 -4.17
N TYR A 370 -13.81 20.67 -5.31
CA TYR A 370 -14.28 22.05 -5.49
C TYR A 370 -15.10 22.22 -6.77
N TYR A 371 -15.94 23.26 -6.80
CA TYR A 371 -16.66 23.66 -8.00
C TYR A 371 -15.76 24.44 -8.95
N ARG A 372 -15.72 24.03 -10.22
CA ARG A 372 -14.79 24.62 -11.20
C ARG A 372 -15.32 25.96 -11.71
N ALA A 373 -14.50 27.00 -11.66
CA ALA A 373 -14.89 28.34 -12.08
C ALA A 373 -15.16 28.45 -13.59
N ASP A 374 -14.44 27.68 -14.42
CA ASP A 374 -14.62 27.62 -15.88
C ASP A 374 -15.98 27.03 -16.29
N SER A 375 -16.54 26.16 -15.45
CA SER A 375 -17.89 25.60 -15.61
C SER A 375 -19.01 26.52 -15.09
N GLN A 376 -18.69 27.77 -14.72
CA GLN A 376 -19.59 28.65 -13.95
C GLN A 376 -20.04 28.03 -12.62
N PHE A 377 -19.16 27.26 -11.96
CA PHE A 377 -19.44 26.54 -10.71
C PHE A 377 -20.59 25.54 -10.80
N LYS A 378 -20.75 24.89 -11.96
CA LYS A 378 -21.77 23.84 -12.16
C LYS A 378 -21.20 22.43 -12.07
N GLU A 379 -19.92 22.28 -12.38
CA GLU A 379 -19.21 21.01 -12.36
C GLU A 379 -18.23 20.97 -11.19
N LEU A 380 -18.16 19.82 -10.52
CA LEU A 380 -17.14 19.53 -9.51
C LEU A 380 -15.86 19.08 -10.23
N GLU A 381 -14.70 19.37 -9.65
CA GLU A 381 -13.41 18.87 -10.14
C GLU A 381 -13.40 17.33 -10.18
N THR A 382 -12.78 16.79 -11.24
CA THR A 382 -12.74 15.35 -11.45
C THR A 382 -11.66 14.68 -10.62
N LEU A 383 -11.87 13.43 -10.24
CA LEU A 383 -10.89 12.68 -9.47
C LEU A 383 -9.84 12.03 -10.41
N PRO A 384 -8.56 12.01 -10.01
CA PRO A 384 -7.50 11.40 -10.79
C PRO A 384 -7.59 9.87 -10.80
N ASN A 385 -6.86 9.27 -11.74
CA ASN A 385 -6.70 7.82 -11.87
C ASN A 385 -5.62 7.30 -10.89
N ILE A 386 -6.03 7.00 -9.65
CA ILE A 386 -5.14 6.47 -8.58
C ILE A 386 -4.65 5.02 -8.86
N ASP A 387 -5.24 4.34 -9.84
CA ASP A 387 -4.98 2.93 -10.18
C ASP A 387 -3.53 2.63 -10.60
N ILE A 388 -2.75 3.66 -10.95
CA ILE A 388 -1.35 3.47 -11.36
C ILE A 388 -0.47 3.11 -10.17
N ASN A 389 -0.58 3.80 -9.04
CA ASN A 389 0.41 3.65 -7.97
C ASN A 389 0.03 2.58 -6.94
N ILE A 390 -1.24 2.17 -6.91
CA ILE A 390 -1.72 1.10 -6.03
C ILE A 390 -1.98 -0.15 -6.87
N LYS A 391 -1.16 -1.19 -6.70
CA LYS A 391 -1.17 -2.39 -7.55
C LYS A 391 -1.51 -3.67 -6.81
N CYS A 392 -2.13 -4.61 -7.54
CA CYS A 392 -2.37 -5.96 -7.06
C CYS A 392 -1.21 -6.88 -7.47
N GLY A 393 -0.62 -7.60 -6.52
CA GLY A 393 0.45 -8.57 -6.78
C GLY A 393 1.16 -9.03 -5.51
N ASN A 394 1.90 -10.12 -5.62
CA ASN A 394 2.76 -10.65 -4.58
C ASN A 394 4.11 -9.93 -4.59
N SER A 395 4.26 -8.97 -3.68
CA SER A 395 5.47 -8.17 -3.49
C SER A 395 6.76 -8.97 -3.31
N LEU A 396 6.68 -10.19 -2.77
CA LEU A 396 7.84 -11.04 -2.49
C LEU A 396 8.31 -11.84 -3.70
N ILE A 397 7.46 -12.03 -4.71
CA ILE A 397 7.75 -12.92 -5.84
C ILE A 397 7.86 -12.11 -7.10
N SER A 398 9.03 -12.15 -7.72
CA SER A 398 9.28 -11.62 -9.05
C SER A 398 9.92 -12.69 -9.93
N ARG A 399 9.61 -12.67 -11.23
CA ARG A 399 10.26 -13.48 -12.25
C ARG A 399 11.67 -12.96 -12.53
N PHE A 400 11.87 -11.66 -12.38
CA PHE A 400 13.13 -10.99 -12.65
C PHE A 400 13.68 -10.30 -11.39
N GLY A 401 15.00 -10.31 -11.24
CA GLY A 401 15.68 -9.57 -10.18
C GLY A 401 15.57 -8.06 -10.37
N LEU A 402 15.69 -7.30 -9.27
CA LEU A 402 15.73 -5.83 -9.30
C LEU A 402 16.97 -5.31 -10.07
N ASP A 403 18.03 -6.13 -10.15
CA ASP A 403 19.32 -5.89 -10.77
C ASP A 403 19.43 -6.37 -12.23
N ALA A 404 18.39 -6.99 -12.80
CA ALA A 404 18.45 -7.51 -14.17
C ALA A 404 18.76 -6.38 -15.19
N ASP A 405 19.65 -6.59 -16.15
CA ASP A 405 20.04 -5.52 -17.06
C ASP A 405 18.92 -5.18 -18.08
N LEU A 406 18.28 -4.03 -17.89
CA LEU A 406 17.25 -3.51 -18.81
C LEU A 406 17.85 -2.86 -20.06
N LYS A 407 19.15 -2.49 -20.06
CA LYS A 407 19.79 -1.73 -21.15
C LYS A 407 19.80 -2.51 -22.45
N LEU A 408 20.01 -3.83 -22.38
CA LEU A 408 19.99 -4.72 -23.53
C LEU A 408 18.57 -4.94 -24.09
N ALA A 409 17.55 -4.94 -23.22
CA ALA A 409 16.15 -5.04 -23.62
C ALA A 409 15.69 -3.75 -24.30
N LEU A 410 15.98 -2.59 -23.68
CA LEU A 410 15.60 -1.26 -24.15
C LEU A 410 16.22 -0.87 -25.49
N LYS A 411 17.46 -1.29 -25.76
CA LYS A 411 18.14 -1.02 -27.05
C LYS A 411 17.56 -1.79 -28.24
N LYS A 412 16.88 -2.91 -27.99
CA LYS A 412 16.29 -3.76 -29.04
C LYS A 412 14.81 -3.47 -29.25
N THR A 413 14.13 -2.87 -28.28
CA THR A 413 12.72 -2.50 -28.37
C THR A 413 12.54 -1.16 -29.07
N LYS A 414 11.36 -0.97 -29.68
CA LYS A 414 10.92 0.34 -30.19
C LYS A 414 10.76 1.39 -29.08
N TRP A 415 10.61 0.94 -27.83
CA TRP A 415 10.24 1.76 -26.68
C TRP A 415 11.43 2.01 -25.75
N ASN A 416 11.53 3.24 -25.23
CA ASN A 416 12.47 3.63 -24.19
C ASN A 416 11.72 4.00 -22.88
N ILE A 417 12.45 4.22 -21.79
CA ILE A 417 11.87 4.53 -20.47
C ILE A 417 11.16 5.88 -20.48
N GLU A 418 11.68 6.87 -21.20
CA GLU A 418 11.03 8.18 -21.33
C GLU A 418 9.65 8.06 -21.96
N THR A 419 9.50 7.29 -23.05
CA THR A 419 8.21 7.01 -23.67
C THR A 419 7.28 6.28 -22.70
N TYR A 420 7.81 5.37 -21.87
CA TYR A 420 7.00 4.68 -20.87
C TYR A 420 6.52 5.62 -19.75
N LYS A 421 7.42 6.44 -19.18
CA LYS A 421 7.10 7.48 -18.20
C LYS A 421 6.06 8.46 -18.76
N LEU A 422 6.22 8.88 -20.01
CA LEU A 422 5.27 9.76 -20.69
C LEU A 422 3.91 9.10 -20.90
N ALA A 423 3.86 7.84 -21.34
CA ALA A 423 2.59 7.11 -21.50
C ALA A 423 1.83 7.00 -20.17
N VAL A 424 2.54 6.73 -19.06
CA VAL A 424 1.97 6.70 -17.72
C VAL A 424 1.49 8.09 -17.30
N GLN A 425 2.25 9.14 -17.56
CA GLN A 425 1.85 10.51 -17.26
C GLN A 425 0.60 10.96 -18.05
N THR A 426 0.54 10.62 -19.35
CA THR A 426 -0.65 10.88 -20.18
C THR A 426 -1.87 10.13 -19.64
N TYR A 427 -1.71 8.88 -19.22
CA TYR A 427 -2.80 8.14 -18.58
C TYR A 427 -3.27 8.79 -17.27
N ARG A 428 -2.35 9.27 -16.41
CA ARG A 428 -2.71 9.96 -15.15
C ARG A 428 -3.62 11.16 -15.43
N ASN A 429 -3.29 11.93 -16.46
CA ASN A 429 -3.96 13.18 -16.82
C ASN A 429 -5.13 13.02 -17.80
N ALA A 430 -5.41 11.80 -18.28
CA ALA A 430 -6.39 11.55 -19.33
C ALA A 430 -7.79 12.03 -18.91
N GLN A 431 -8.39 12.87 -19.76
CA GLN A 431 -9.71 13.48 -19.53
C GLN A 431 -10.84 12.70 -20.19
N SER A 432 -10.50 11.75 -21.08
CA SER A 432 -11.46 10.92 -21.81
C SER A 432 -11.18 9.43 -21.61
N LYS A 433 -12.25 8.63 -21.74
CA LYS A 433 -12.19 7.16 -21.60
C LYS A 433 -11.46 6.51 -22.78
N GLU A 434 -11.58 7.10 -23.96
CA GLU A 434 -10.92 6.64 -25.17
C GLU A 434 -9.40 6.77 -25.04
N GLU A 435 -8.92 7.96 -24.66
CA GLU A 435 -7.50 8.23 -24.40
C GLU A 435 -6.95 7.30 -23.32
N LYS A 436 -7.72 7.08 -22.24
CA LYS A 436 -7.38 6.14 -21.17
C LYS A 436 -7.15 4.72 -21.69
N ARG A 437 -8.08 4.19 -22.48
CA ARG A 437 -7.99 2.83 -23.05
C ARG A 437 -6.84 2.70 -24.05
N GLU A 438 -6.55 3.74 -24.81
CA GLU A 438 -5.41 3.77 -25.73
C GLU A 438 -4.09 3.72 -24.97
N MET A 439 -3.95 4.53 -23.91
CA MET A 439 -2.76 4.53 -23.07
C MET A 439 -2.61 3.24 -22.27
N GLU A 440 -3.69 2.62 -21.79
CA GLU A 440 -3.63 1.29 -21.14
C GLU A 440 -3.07 0.23 -22.07
N ARG A 441 -3.58 0.14 -23.30
CA ARG A 441 -3.07 -0.81 -24.30
C ARG A 441 -1.60 -0.56 -24.60
N LEU A 442 -1.21 0.71 -24.73
CA LEU A 442 0.19 1.08 -24.95
C LEU A 442 1.08 0.65 -23.77
N ILE A 443 0.65 0.92 -22.54
CA ILE A 443 1.36 0.51 -21.31
C ILE A 443 1.49 -1.01 -21.25
N ASP A 444 0.43 -1.74 -21.53
CA ASP A 444 0.43 -3.21 -21.51
C ASP A 444 1.31 -3.80 -22.61
N ASP A 445 1.31 -3.23 -23.81
CA ASP A 445 2.21 -3.61 -24.91
C ASP A 445 3.68 -3.35 -24.54
N ILE A 446 3.97 -2.19 -23.92
CA ILE A 446 5.31 -1.86 -23.43
C ILE A 446 5.75 -2.90 -22.37
N LYS A 447 4.91 -3.19 -21.38
CA LYS A 447 5.18 -4.20 -20.33
C LYS A 447 5.38 -5.60 -20.92
N GLY A 448 4.55 -6.01 -21.88
CA GLY A 448 4.65 -7.30 -22.55
C GLY A 448 5.95 -7.47 -23.32
N ASN A 449 6.38 -6.43 -24.03
CA ASN A 449 7.67 -6.40 -24.74
C ASN A 449 8.84 -6.50 -23.76
N PHE A 450 8.83 -5.73 -22.66
CA PHE A 450 9.89 -5.81 -21.65
C PHE A 450 9.99 -7.19 -21.00
N ARG A 451 8.86 -7.79 -20.61
CA ARG A 451 8.84 -9.14 -20.03
C ARG A 451 9.45 -10.17 -20.98
N SER A 452 9.16 -10.06 -22.27
CA SER A 452 9.69 -10.97 -23.31
C SER A 452 11.19 -10.79 -23.50
N GLU A 453 11.68 -9.56 -23.54
CA GLU A 453 13.11 -9.27 -23.74
C GLU A 453 13.96 -9.63 -22.52
N ILE A 454 13.52 -9.35 -21.29
CA ILE A 454 14.27 -9.79 -20.10
C ILE A 454 14.30 -11.31 -20.04
N HIS A 455 13.18 -11.99 -20.34
CA HIS A 455 13.16 -13.47 -20.39
C HIS A 455 14.20 -14.01 -21.38
N ASN A 456 14.30 -13.44 -22.58
CA ASN A 456 15.28 -13.85 -23.58
C ASN A 456 16.73 -13.54 -23.17
N ASN A 457 16.93 -12.52 -22.34
CA ASN A 457 18.24 -12.08 -21.88
C ASN A 457 18.67 -12.69 -20.54
N ASP A 458 17.79 -13.43 -19.85
CA ASP A 458 18.10 -14.12 -18.61
C ASP A 458 19.31 -15.06 -18.78
N PRO A 459 20.30 -15.06 -17.85
CA PRO A 459 21.49 -15.89 -17.97
C PRO A 459 21.22 -17.38 -18.12
N LYS A 460 20.18 -17.92 -17.46
CA LYS A 460 19.79 -19.33 -17.56
C LYS A 460 19.19 -19.62 -18.93
N VAL A 461 18.37 -18.71 -19.47
CA VAL A 461 17.75 -18.85 -20.80
C VAL A 461 18.80 -18.72 -21.91
N ARG A 462 19.72 -17.76 -21.80
CA ARG A 462 20.85 -17.64 -22.74
C ARG A 462 21.76 -18.86 -22.69
N ARG A 463 22.05 -19.39 -21.50
CA ARG A 463 22.83 -20.62 -21.34
C ARG A 463 22.12 -21.81 -21.98
N LEU A 464 20.81 -21.94 -21.76
CA LEU A 464 19.99 -22.98 -22.40
C LEU A 464 20.06 -22.87 -23.93
N SER A 465 19.85 -21.66 -24.48
CA SER A 465 19.92 -21.42 -25.93
C SER A 465 21.31 -21.76 -26.51
N ARG A 466 22.39 -21.38 -25.82
CA ARG A 466 23.77 -21.73 -26.20
C ARG A 466 23.98 -23.24 -26.21
N LEU A 467 23.62 -23.94 -25.14
CA LEU A 467 23.80 -25.39 -25.04
C LEU A 467 22.95 -26.14 -26.08
N SER A 468 21.73 -25.68 -26.33
CA SER A 468 20.87 -26.21 -27.39
C SER A 468 21.46 -25.98 -28.79
N GLY A 469 22.08 -24.83 -29.03
CA GLY A 469 22.82 -24.55 -30.26
C GLY A 469 24.07 -25.44 -30.42
N GLU A 470 24.81 -25.67 -29.33
CA GLU A 470 25.94 -26.61 -29.30
C GLU A 470 25.49 -28.04 -29.63
N LEU A 471 24.37 -28.50 -29.05
CA LEU A 471 23.78 -29.79 -29.36
C LEU A 471 23.33 -29.89 -30.83
N TYR A 472 22.66 -28.85 -31.34
CA TYR A 472 22.25 -28.79 -32.75
C TYR A 472 23.45 -28.88 -33.70
N ASN A 473 24.52 -28.13 -33.43
CA ASN A 473 25.75 -28.17 -34.22
C ASN A 473 26.45 -29.53 -34.13
N LEU A 474 26.44 -30.16 -32.95
CA LEU A 474 27.00 -31.50 -32.76
C LEU A 474 26.24 -32.56 -33.59
N LEU A 475 24.91 -32.45 -33.65
CA LEU A 475 24.05 -33.37 -34.39
C LEU A 475 24.10 -33.16 -35.91
N ASN A 476 24.15 -31.90 -36.35
CA ASN A 476 24.09 -31.52 -37.77
C ASN A 476 25.46 -31.27 -38.41
N GLN A 477 26.56 -31.56 -37.70
CA GLN A 477 27.90 -31.54 -38.28
C GLN A 477 28.02 -32.60 -39.39
N SER A 478 27.98 -32.16 -40.64
CA SER A 478 28.25 -32.99 -41.81
C SER A 478 29.71 -33.44 -41.78
N GLN A 479 29.95 -34.75 -41.60
CA GLN A 479 31.29 -35.31 -41.68
C GLN A 479 31.57 -35.81 -43.11
N LEU A 480 32.70 -35.38 -43.68
CA LEU A 480 33.17 -35.78 -45.01
C LEU A 480 33.63 -37.26 -45.07
N PHE A 481 33.82 -37.91 -43.92
CA PHE A 481 34.27 -39.30 -43.78
C PHE A 481 33.51 -40.02 -42.65
N GLU A 482 33.39 -41.35 -42.72
CA GLU A 482 32.75 -42.13 -41.64
C GLU A 482 33.59 -42.09 -40.35
N PRO A 483 33.02 -41.69 -39.20
CA PRO A 483 33.75 -41.59 -37.94
C PRO A 483 34.10 -42.96 -37.34
N GLY A 484 35.27 -43.05 -36.72
CA GLY A 484 35.75 -44.27 -36.06
C GLY A 484 34.95 -44.65 -34.80
N ARG A 485 35.11 -45.90 -34.31
CA ARG A 485 34.40 -46.39 -33.09
C ARG A 485 34.65 -45.54 -31.84
N ALA A 486 35.87 -45.02 -31.66
CA ALA A 486 36.22 -44.17 -30.53
C ALA A 486 35.55 -42.77 -30.61
N GLU A 487 35.52 -42.17 -31.79
CA GLU A 487 34.87 -40.88 -32.04
C GLU A 487 33.34 -40.95 -31.86
N LYS A 488 32.71 -42.02 -32.35
CA LYS A 488 31.27 -42.27 -32.12
C LYS A 488 30.95 -42.37 -30.63
N LYS A 489 31.81 -43.03 -29.84
CA LYS A 489 31.64 -43.15 -28.39
C LYS A 489 31.79 -41.80 -27.67
N LEU A 490 32.80 -41.00 -28.04
CA LEU A 490 33.04 -39.69 -27.46
C LEU A 490 31.90 -38.71 -27.77
N LYS A 491 31.46 -38.67 -29.04
CA LYS A 491 30.31 -37.87 -29.49
C LYS A 491 29.05 -38.21 -28.72
N LYS A 492 28.78 -39.51 -28.52
CA LYS A 492 27.63 -39.99 -27.73
C LYS A 492 27.71 -39.56 -26.25
N GLN A 493 28.88 -39.65 -25.61
CA GLN A 493 29.05 -39.20 -24.23
C GLN A 493 28.85 -37.68 -24.08
N GLN A 494 29.34 -36.91 -25.05
CA GLN A 494 29.18 -35.46 -25.05
C GLN A 494 27.73 -35.04 -25.31
N GLN A 495 27.03 -35.75 -26.21
CA GLN A 495 25.59 -35.61 -26.42
C GLN A 495 24.81 -35.89 -25.12
N GLU A 496 25.03 -37.04 -24.47
CA GLU A 496 24.33 -37.41 -23.23
C GLU A 496 24.56 -36.39 -22.10
N LYS A 497 25.75 -35.79 -22.02
CA LYS A 497 26.06 -34.74 -21.05
C LYS A 497 25.28 -33.45 -21.36
N LEU A 498 25.31 -33.00 -22.61
CA LEU A 498 24.59 -31.80 -23.06
C LEU A 498 23.08 -31.98 -22.89
N GLU A 499 22.52 -33.13 -23.27
CA GLU A 499 21.10 -33.44 -23.11
C GLU A 499 20.66 -33.43 -21.64
N LYS A 500 21.49 -33.96 -20.72
CA LYS A 500 21.21 -33.89 -19.28
C LYS A 500 21.24 -32.45 -18.75
N GLU A 501 22.25 -31.65 -19.12
CA GLU A 501 22.33 -30.24 -18.71
C GLU A 501 21.18 -29.41 -19.29
N ILE A 502 20.84 -29.62 -20.57
CA ILE A 502 19.71 -28.97 -21.24
C ILE A 502 18.40 -29.37 -20.57
N THR A 503 18.19 -30.66 -20.28
CA THR A 503 16.97 -31.14 -19.62
C THR A 503 16.83 -30.54 -18.22
N LEU A 504 17.91 -30.50 -17.43
CA LEU A 504 17.88 -29.90 -16.10
C LEU A 504 17.55 -28.39 -16.15
N LEU A 505 18.18 -27.67 -17.07
CA LEU A 505 17.94 -26.23 -17.26
C LEU A 505 16.55 -25.96 -17.86
N SER A 506 16.09 -26.76 -18.82
CA SER A 506 14.78 -26.62 -19.44
C SER A 506 13.69 -26.92 -18.44
N THR A 507 13.79 -28.00 -17.66
CA THR A 507 12.85 -28.30 -16.58
C THR A 507 12.82 -27.19 -15.54
N GLY A 508 13.97 -26.64 -15.14
CA GLY A 508 13.98 -25.48 -14.23
C GLY A 508 13.32 -24.22 -14.82
N VAL A 509 13.56 -23.92 -16.10
CA VAL A 509 12.93 -22.78 -16.80
C VAL A 509 11.43 -23.02 -17.03
N GLU A 510 11.02 -24.25 -17.33
CA GLU A 510 9.63 -24.64 -17.57
C GLU A 510 8.84 -24.73 -16.25
N GLU A 511 9.45 -25.19 -15.17
CA GLU A 511 8.91 -25.10 -13.81
C GLU A 511 8.73 -23.65 -13.40
N ILE A 512 9.66 -22.74 -13.73
CA ILE A 512 9.48 -21.30 -13.51
C ILE A 512 8.32 -20.75 -14.35
N LYS A 513 8.17 -21.16 -15.61
CA LYS A 513 7.11 -20.68 -16.51
C LYS A 513 5.72 -21.21 -16.16
N SER A 514 5.63 -22.48 -15.78
CA SER A 514 4.38 -23.18 -15.49
C SER A 514 3.98 -23.11 -14.02
N ASN A 515 4.84 -22.58 -13.14
CA ASN A 515 4.53 -22.52 -11.73
C ASN A 515 3.38 -21.56 -11.45
N LYS A 516 2.40 -22.08 -10.71
CA LYS A 516 1.34 -21.30 -10.08
C LYS A 516 1.90 -20.20 -9.16
N ILE A 517 3.12 -20.38 -8.65
CA ILE A 517 3.84 -19.38 -7.83
C ILE A 517 3.97 -18.01 -8.53
N TYR A 518 4.08 -17.98 -9.85
CA TYR A 518 4.26 -16.72 -10.61
C TYR A 518 2.97 -16.13 -11.18
N GLU A 519 1.81 -16.71 -10.87
CA GLU A 519 0.49 -16.22 -11.32
C GLU A 519 0.22 -14.79 -10.80
N ASN A 520 0.64 -14.52 -9.56
CA ASN A 520 0.51 -13.21 -8.92
C ASN A 520 1.86 -12.51 -8.72
N ALA A 521 2.93 -12.89 -9.42
CA ALA A 521 4.24 -12.25 -9.24
C ALA A 521 4.19 -10.75 -9.54
N PHE A 522 4.84 -9.94 -8.70
CA PHE A 522 4.88 -8.49 -8.85
C PHE A 522 6.26 -8.01 -9.33
N GLU A 523 6.26 -7.43 -10.53
CA GLU A 523 7.48 -6.91 -11.15
C GLU A 523 7.66 -5.41 -10.86
N TRP A 524 8.27 -5.11 -9.72
CA TRP A 524 8.49 -3.74 -9.20
C TRP A 524 8.96 -2.71 -10.25
N ARG A 525 9.88 -3.11 -11.13
CA ARG A 525 10.45 -2.24 -12.16
C ARG A 525 9.47 -1.89 -13.28
N PHE A 526 8.54 -2.79 -13.59
CA PHE A 526 7.58 -2.58 -14.67
C PHE A 526 6.33 -1.90 -14.17
N GLU A 527 5.90 -2.22 -12.95
CA GLU A 527 4.67 -1.69 -12.41
C GLU A 527 4.84 -0.24 -11.94
N PHE A 528 6.06 0.17 -11.58
CA PHE A 528 6.40 1.54 -11.18
C PHE A 528 7.56 2.11 -12.00
N PRO A 529 7.30 2.81 -13.13
CA PRO A 529 8.36 3.46 -13.91
C PRO A 529 9.01 4.63 -13.19
N ASP A 530 8.31 5.27 -12.25
CA ASP A 530 8.84 6.44 -11.55
C ASP A 530 10.12 6.09 -10.77
N VAL A 531 10.25 4.85 -10.28
CA VAL A 531 11.43 4.38 -9.55
C VAL A 531 12.58 3.89 -10.45
N LEU A 532 12.52 4.15 -11.76
CA LEU A 532 13.62 3.91 -12.70
C LEU A 532 14.35 5.22 -13.04
N ASN A 533 15.68 5.16 -13.13
CA ASN A 533 16.45 6.21 -13.80
C ASN A 533 16.30 6.12 -15.33
N ASP A 534 16.92 7.04 -16.06
CA ASP A 534 16.79 7.10 -17.53
C ASP A 534 17.51 5.95 -18.23
N GLU A 535 18.44 5.29 -17.53
CA GLU A 535 19.12 4.07 -17.97
C GLU A 535 18.35 2.76 -17.67
N GLY A 536 17.27 2.82 -16.87
CA GLY A 536 16.44 1.65 -16.51
C GLY A 536 16.90 0.89 -15.28
N ASP A 537 17.84 1.45 -14.54
CA ASP A 537 18.28 0.93 -13.26
C ASP A 537 17.24 1.29 -12.19
N PHE A 538 16.98 0.33 -11.30
CA PHE A 538 16.03 0.50 -10.21
C PHE A 538 16.63 1.40 -9.13
N MET A 539 16.08 2.60 -8.98
CA MET A 539 16.51 3.58 -7.97
C MET A 539 16.00 3.20 -6.58
N GLY A 540 14.76 2.73 -6.49
CA GLY A 540 14.06 2.45 -5.23
C GLY A 540 13.24 3.62 -4.69
N PHE A 541 12.85 3.51 -3.43
CA PHE A 541 12.00 4.45 -2.71
C PHE A 541 12.77 5.22 -1.63
N ASP A 542 12.33 6.43 -1.32
CA ASP A 542 12.94 7.24 -0.25
C ASP A 542 12.48 6.74 1.13
N VAL A 543 11.23 6.26 1.22
CA VAL A 543 10.66 5.65 2.42
C VAL A 543 9.98 4.32 2.08
N VAL A 544 10.22 3.30 2.90
CA VAL A 544 9.45 2.05 2.90
C VAL A 544 8.84 1.86 4.29
N VAL A 545 7.52 1.89 4.37
CA VAL A 545 6.75 1.86 5.62
C VAL A 545 5.64 0.83 5.50
N GLY A 546 5.26 0.17 6.59
CA GLY A 546 4.13 -0.75 6.56
C GLY A 546 4.02 -1.70 7.74
N ASN A 547 2.96 -2.51 7.71
CA ASN A 547 2.73 -3.62 8.62
C ASN A 547 2.65 -4.93 7.82
N PRO A 548 3.77 -5.67 7.65
CA PRO A 548 3.79 -6.86 6.84
C PRO A 548 2.92 -8.00 7.43
N PRO A 549 2.44 -8.94 6.60
CA PRO A 549 1.54 -10.00 7.04
C PRO A 549 2.20 -11.03 7.96
N TYR A 550 1.51 -11.40 9.05
CA TYR A 550 2.00 -12.36 10.06
C TYR A 550 1.54 -13.79 9.79
N ILE A 551 1.83 -14.28 8.58
CA ILE A 551 1.45 -15.63 8.14
C ILE A 551 2.51 -16.64 8.59
N ARG A 552 2.04 -17.73 9.21
CA ARG A 552 2.92 -18.75 9.78
C ARG A 552 3.62 -19.57 8.70
N GLN A 553 4.82 -20.05 9.05
CA GLN A 553 5.64 -20.90 8.19
C GLN A 553 4.92 -22.14 7.60
N GLU A 554 3.89 -22.68 8.26
CA GLU A 554 3.10 -23.81 7.78
C GLU A 554 2.21 -23.47 6.58
N GLU A 555 1.80 -22.22 6.43
CA GLU A 555 0.87 -21.76 5.39
C GLU A 555 1.59 -21.33 4.11
N ILE A 556 2.89 -21.02 4.21
CA ILE A 556 3.72 -20.58 3.07
C ILE A 556 4.57 -21.71 2.47
N ARG A 557 4.22 -22.98 2.73
CA ARG A 557 4.99 -24.16 2.29
C ARG A 557 5.29 -24.16 0.80
N ASP A 558 4.31 -23.82 -0.03
CA ASP A 558 4.43 -23.82 -1.48
C ASP A 558 5.41 -22.75 -1.99
N GLN A 559 5.60 -21.67 -1.23
CA GLN A 559 6.50 -20.57 -1.58
C GLN A 559 7.95 -20.81 -1.10
N LYS A 560 8.17 -21.73 -0.15
CA LYS A 560 9.49 -21.96 0.46
C LYS A 560 10.63 -22.23 -0.54
N PRO A 561 10.46 -23.03 -1.61
CA PRO A 561 11.53 -23.24 -2.57
C PRO A 561 11.99 -21.95 -3.25
N TYR A 562 11.04 -21.06 -3.58
CA TYR A 562 11.35 -19.75 -4.14
C TYR A 562 12.02 -18.85 -3.09
N LEU A 563 11.47 -18.79 -1.88
CA LEU A 563 12.02 -17.95 -0.80
C LEU A 563 13.46 -18.35 -0.45
N GLN A 564 13.74 -19.65 -0.37
CA GLN A 564 15.07 -20.17 -0.09
C GLN A 564 16.09 -19.79 -1.17
N ALA A 565 15.67 -19.73 -2.44
CA ALA A 565 16.56 -19.43 -3.56
C ALA A 565 16.85 -17.92 -3.71
N ASN A 566 15.99 -17.04 -3.20
CA ASN A 566 16.03 -15.61 -3.49
C ASN A 566 16.22 -14.70 -2.26
N TYR A 567 16.13 -15.23 -1.04
CA TYR A 567 16.23 -14.46 0.20
C TYR A 567 17.35 -14.95 1.11
N GLU A 568 18.23 -14.04 1.51
CA GLU A 568 19.35 -14.30 2.43
C GLU A 568 18.87 -14.56 3.86
N THR A 569 17.72 -13.98 4.22
CA THR A 569 17.09 -14.10 5.53
C THR A 569 16.31 -15.41 5.71
N PHE A 570 16.34 -16.32 4.72
CA PHE A 570 15.57 -17.56 4.76
C PHE A 570 15.95 -18.45 5.95
N ALA A 571 14.93 -18.81 6.73
CA ALA A 571 14.96 -19.92 7.67
C ALA A 571 13.70 -20.77 7.49
N GLY A 572 13.83 -22.10 7.55
CA GLY A 572 12.71 -23.01 7.28
C GLY A 572 11.50 -22.85 8.21
N THR A 573 11.70 -22.21 9.38
CA THR A 573 10.66 -21.91 10.38
C THR A 573 10.38 -20.41 10.51
N ALA A 574 10.83 -19.58 9.54
CA ALA A 574 10.52 -18.17 9.52
C ALA A 574 9.09 -17.93 9.01
N ASP A 575 8.41 -16.98 9.64
CA ASP A 575 7.11 -16.47 9.19
C ASP A 575 7.28 -15.49 8.03
N LEU A 576 6.19 -15.24 7.30
CA LEU A 576 6.24 -14.51 6.02
C LEU A 576 6.83 -13.09 6.14
N TYR A 577 6.58 -12.40 7.24
CA TYR A 577 7.06 -11.03 7.45
C TYR A 577 8.59 -10.90 7.38
N VAL A 578 9.35 -11.95 7.68
CA VAL A 578 10.82 -11.94 7.62
C VAL A 578 11.30 -11.60 6.20
N PHE A 579 10.63 -12.17 5.20
CA PHE A 579 10.95 -11.93 3.80
C PHE A 579 10.51 -10.53 3.34
N PHE A 580 9.42 -10.00 3.91
CA PHE A 580 9.00 -8.61 3.68
C PHE A 580 10.00 -7.60 4.22
N VAL A 581 10.67 -7.89 5.33
CA VAL A 581 11.72 -7.03 5.88
C VAL A 581 12.90 -6.93 4.91
N GLU A 582 13.43 -8.07 4.46
CA GLU A 582 14.52 -8.08 3.45
C GLU A 582 14.07 -7.40 2.15
N LYS A 583 12.83 -7.68 1.69
CA LYS A 583 12.28 -7.05 0.50
C LYS A 583 12.19 -5.53 0.66
N GLY A 584 11.67 -5.04 1.78
CA GLY A 584 11.55 -3.61 2.05
C GLY A 584 12.90 -2.90 2.06
N MET A 585 13.93 -3.52 2.64
CA MET A 585 15.30 -2.99 2.60
C MET A 585 15.87 -2.94 1.17
N LYS A 586 15.62 -3.98 0.36
CA LYS A 586 16.03 -4.02 -1.06
C LYS A 586 15.33 -2.96 -1.92
N LEU A 587 14.12 -2.53 -1.52
CA LEU A 587 13.35 -1.51 -2.23
C LEU A 587 13.80 -0.07 -1.92
N LEU A 588 14.58 0.15 -0.86
CA LEU A 588 15.03 1.49 -0.46
C LEU A 588 16.16 2.02 -1.33
N LYS A 589 16.18 3.32 -1.55
CA LYS A 589 17.37 4.05 -2.02
C LYS A 589 18.46 4.08 -0.94
N GLN A 590 19.69 4.36 -1.37
CA GLN A 590 20.74 4.76 -0.43
C GLN A 590 20.26 5.96 0.40
N ALA A 591 20.57 5.95 1.69
CA ALA A 591 20.13 6.91 2.71
C ALA A 591 18.60 6.97 2.96
N GLY A 592 17.79 6.12 2.30
CA GLY A 592 16.35 6.04 2.52
C GLY A 592 15.97 5.40 3.87
N PHE A 593 14.73 5.64 4.31
CA PHE A 593 14.23 5.23 5.62
C PHE A 593 13.25 4.04 5.55
N PHE A 594 13.49 3.06 6.40
CA PHE A 594 12.65 1.88 6.60
C PHE A 594 11.91 1.98 7.92
N CYS A 595 10.60 1.75 7.96
CA CYS A 595 9.86 1.70 9.22
C CYS A 595 8.74 0.66 9.22
N TYR A 596 8.93 -0.47 9.90
CA TYR A 596 7.93 -1.55 9.95
C TYR A 596 7.45 -1.84 11.37
N ILE A 597 6.19 -2.32 11.45
CA ILE A 597 5.66 -2.98 12.64
C ILE A 597 5.95 -4.48 12.56
N LEU A 598 6.70 -5.00 13.52
CA LEU A 598 7.15 -6.39 13.55
C LEU A 598 6.89 -7.05 14.90
N PRO A 599 6.58 -8.36 14.96
CA PRO A 599 6.57 -9.10 16.20
C PRO A 599 7.98 -9.16 16.80
N ASN A 600 8.16 -8.80 18.07
CA ASN A 600 9.49 -8.71 18.72
C ASN A 600 10.24 -10.06 18.78
N LYS A 601 9.57 -11.18 18.52
CA LYS A 601 10.13 -12.54 18.55
C LYS A 601 11.34 -12.74 17.62
N TRP A 602 11.43 -12.03 16.49
CA TRP A 602 12.59 -12.17 15.60
C TRP A 602 13.90 -11.70 16.25
N MET A 603 13.82 -10.83 17.26
CA MET A 603 15.00 -10.37 18.00
C MET A 603 15.66 -11.48 18.82
N LYS A 604 14.93 -12.53 19.20
CA LYS A 604 15.43 -13.59 20.10
C LYS A 604 15.30 -15.00 19.51
N GLY A 605 14.31 -15.25 18.66
CA GLY A 605 14.03 -16.56 18.09
C GLY A 605 15.14 -17.06 17.16
N GLY A 606 15.35 -18.38 17.13
CA GLY A 606 16.37 -19.01 16.28
C GLY A 606 16.16 -18.77 14.78
N TYR A 607 14.91 -18.72 14.33
CA TYR A 607 14.57 -18.40 12.92
C TYR A 607 15.03 -17.00 12.50
N GLY A 608 15.12 -16.06 13.45
CA GLY A 608 15.51 -14.68 13.19
C GLY A 608 17.02 -14.48 13.04
N LYS A 609 17.86 -15.53 13.18
CA LYS A 609 19.32 -15.38 13.12
C LYS A 609 19.82 -14.79 11.80
N ALA A 610 19.30 -15.30 10.67
CA ALA A 610 19.65 -14.78 9.35
C ALA A 610 19.15 -13.33 9.18
N LEU A 611 17.93 -13.04 9.65
CA LEU A 611 17.38 -11.68 9.66
C LEU A 611 18.23 -10.71 10.50
N ARG A 612 18.67 -11.10 11.70
CA ARG A 612 19.51 -10.26 12.57
C ARG A 612 20.87 -9.96 11.94
N ASN A 613 21.47 -10.93 11.23
CA ASN A 613 22.70 -10.68 10.49
C ASN A 613 22.48 -9.65 9.38
N TYR A 614 21.41 -9.81 8.61
CA TYR A 614 21.06 -8.88 7.54
C TYR A 614 20.74 -7.48 8.07
N ALA A 615 19.93 -7.40 9.14
CA ALA A 615 19.55 -6.19 9.85
C ALA A 615 20.75 -5.46 10.48
N GLY A 616 21.70 -6.20 11.03
CA GLY A 616 22.91 -5.66 11.68
C GLY A 616 23.89 -5.01 10.70
N MET A 617 23.69 -5.18 9.39
CA MET A 617 24.47 -4.47 8.36
C MET A 617 23.96 -3.05 8.08
N GLN A 618 22.81 -2.67 8.64
CA GLN A 618 22.15 -1.40 8.37
C GLN A 618 22.06 -0.56 9.64
N LYS A 619 22.01 0.77 9.49
CA LYS A 619 21.91 1.71 10.60
C LYS A 619 20.50 1.72 11.18
N THR A 620 20.33 1.08 12.34
CA THR A 620 19.12 1.23 13.15
C THR A 620 19.10 2.61 13.81
N ILE A 621 17.97 3.31 13.72
CA ILE A 621 17.79 4.64 14.33
C ILE A 621 17.02 4.50 15.64
N GLN A 622 15.85 3.87 15.58
CA GLN A 622 14.91 3.78 16.69
C GLN A 622 14.20 2.43 16.73
N MET A 623 13.93 1.94 17.94
CA MET A 623 13.04 0.80 18.19
C MET A 623 12.06 1.13 19.32
N VAL A 624 10.77 0.91 19.08
CA VAL A 624 9.73 1.06 20.12
C VAL A 624 9.07 -0.30 20.31
N ASP A 625 9.20 -0.88 21.50
CA ASP A 625 8.60 -2.18 21.86
C ASP A 625 7.34 -1.96 22.69
N PHE A 626 6.20 -2.49 22.22
CA PHE A 626 4.93 -2.43 22.93
C PHE A 626 4.72 -3.63 23.86
N GLY A 627 5.66 -4.60 23.87
CA GLY A 627 5.63 -5.72 24.80
C GLY A 627 4.34 -6.54 24.71
N ASP A 628 3.65 -6.67 25.84
CA ASP A 628 2.41 -7.46 25.99
C ASP A 628 1.14 -6.62 25.77
N LEU A 629 1.27 -5.35 25.37
CA LEU A 629 0.12 -4.48 25.19
C LEU A 629 -0.76 -4.97 24.01
N PRO A 630 -2.09 -4.96 24.17
CA PRO A 630 -3.02 -5.38 23.13
C PRO A 630 -3.19 -4.26 22.08
N VAL A 631 -2.14 -3.99 21.32
CA VAL A 631 -2.17 -3.00 20.22
C VAL A 631 -3.17 -3.42 19.14
N PHE A 632 -3.32 -4.73 18.94
CA PHE A 632 -4.22 -5.32 17.96
C PHE A 632 -5.30 -6.12 18.70
N ASP A 633 -6.55 -5.66 18.67
CA ASP A 633 -7.68 -6.26 19.40
C ASP A 633 -7.88 -7.76 19.10
N GLU A 634 -7.54 -8.17 17.88
CA GLU A 634 -7.81 -9.51 17.34
C GLU A 634 -6.57 -10.43 17.37
N ALA A 635 -5.42 -9.95 17.86
CA ALA A 635 -4.18 -10.72 17.86
C ALA A 635 -3.31 -10.48 19.10
N THR A 636 -2.95 -11.56 19.81
CA THR A 636 -1.84 -11.53 20.76
C THR A 636 -0.51 -11.57 20.00
N THR A 637 -0.13 -10.43 19.45
CA THR A 637 1.20 -10.18 18.90
C THR A 637 2.01 -9.38 19.93
N TYR A 638 3.33 -9.44 19.86
CA TYR A 638 4.22 -8.63 20.70
C TYR A 638 4.82 -7.55 19.81
N PRO A 639 4.08 -6.49 19.47
CA PRO A 639 4.49 -5.63 18.36
C PRO A 639 5.61 -4.68 18.76
N SER A 640 6.45 -4.39 17.78
CA SER A 640 7.53 -3.44 17.88
C SER A 640 7.62 -2.63 16.59
N VAL A 641 7.87 -1.33 16.70
CA VAL A 641 8.17 -0.46 15.57
C VAL A 641 9.68 -0.37 15.43
N TRP A 642 10.19 -0.64 14.23
CA TRP A 642 11.61 -0.55 13.93
C TRP A 642 11.87 0.45 12.81
N LEU A 643 12.57 1.54 13.15
CA LEU A 643 13.04 2.57 12.23
C LEU A 643 14.53 2.40 11.96
N MET A 644 14.88 2.32 10.68
CA MET A 644 16.23 2.11 10.17
C MET A 644 16.48 3.02 8.98
N GLN A 645 17.74 3.36 8.72
CA GLN A 645 18.17 4.03 7.50
C GLN A 645 19.16 3.15 6.74
N ARG A 646 19.03 3.12 5.40
CA ARG A 646 19.96 2.42 4.52
C ARG A 646 21.25 3.22 4.37
N GLU A 647 22.12 3.10 5.36
CA GLU A 647 23.38 3.82 5.43
C GLU A 647 24.43 2.94 6.13
N GLU A 648 25.72 3.19 5.83
CA GLU A 648 26.81 2.57 6.58
C GLU A 648 26.78 3.02 8.06
N ILE A 649 27.11 2.10 8.95
CA ILE A 649 27.08 2.34 10.39
C ILE A 649 28.30 3.18 10.78
N THR A 650 28.11 4.49 10.91
CA THR A 650 29.13 5.42 11.41
C THR A 650 29.13 5.51 12.93
N GLU A 651 27.95 5.42 13.55
CA GLU A 651 27.77 5.38 15.00
C GLU A 651 27.11 4.06 15.42
N ASN A 652 27.78 3.30 16.27
CA ASN A 652 27.31 2.00 16.74
C ASN A 652 26.34 2.14 17.93
N ARG A 653 25.37 3.06 17.85
CA ARG A 653 24.35 3.30 18.88
C ARG A 653 23.02 3.69 18.26
N PHE A 654 21.92 3.32 18.92
CA PHE A 654 20.57 3.69 18.50
C PHE A 654 19.66 3.91 19.72
N GLN A 655 18.48 4.48 19.50
CA GLN A 655 17.50 4.71 20.56
C GLN A 655 16.51 3.56 20.66
N ALA A 656 16.20 3.10 21.87
CA ALA A 656 15.10 2.16 22.10
C ALA A 656 14.18 2.65 23.21
N ALA A 657 12.91 2.30 23.16
CA ALA A 657 11.95 2.57 24.21
C ALA A 657 11.00 1.37 24.37
N VAL A 658 10.57 1.13 25.60
CA VAL A 658 9.51 0.17 25.92
C VAL A 658 8.29 0.96 26.38
N VAL A 659 7.13 0.61 25.85
CA VAL A 659 5.87 1.28 26.11
C VAL A 659 5.02 0.44 27.07
N ASP A 660 4.37 1.08 28.04
CA ASP A 660 3.56 0.42 29.08
C ASP A 660 2.07 0.80 29.05
N THR A 661 1.67 1.70 28.14
CA THR A 661 0.29 2.19 27.96
C THR A 661 -0.03 2.40 26.49
N LEU A 662 -1.31 2.34 26.12
CA LEU A 662 -1.80 2.70 24.77
C LEU A 662 -2.53 4.05 24.76
N SER A 663 -2.51 4.79 25.87
CA SER A 663 -3.13 6.11 25.99
C SER A 663 -2.08 7.20 26.06
N TYR A 664 -2.10 8.11 25.10
CA TYR A 664 -1.14 9.22 24.99
C TYR A 664 -1.89 10.56 24.78
N PRO A 665 -2.29 11.25 25.87
CA PRO A 665 -3.04 12.51 25.76
C PRO A 665 -2.32 13.59 24.93
N ASN A 666 -0.99 13.62 24.97
CA ASN A 666 -0.16 14.56 24.22
C ASN A 666 0.56 13.90 23.02
N GLY A 667 0.10 12.73 22.59
CA GLY A 667 0.70 11.95 21.51
C GLY A 667 1.91 11.09 21.96
N ILE A 668 2.16 10.03 21.20
CA ILE A 668 3.20 9.04 21.50
C ILE A 668 4.62 9.64 21.43
N SER A 669 4.89 10.57 20.53
CA SER A 669 6.20 11.22 20.43
C SER A 669 6.60 11.94 21.73
N SER A 670 5.66 12.67 22.35
CA SER A 670 5.87 13.34 23.64
C SER A 670 6.06 12.31 24.77
N TYR A 671 5.28 11.23 24.75
CA TYR A 671 5.41 10.15 25.72
C TYR A 671 6.79 9.47 25.68
N LEU A 672 7.37 9.34 24.48
CA LEU A 672 8.67 8.69 24.25
C LEU A 672 9.87 9.56 24.63
N THR A 673 9.75 10.90 24.62
CA THR A 673 10.87 11.84 24.82
C THR A 673 11.74 11.50 26.04
N ASP A 674 11.13 11.21 27.19
CA ASP A 674 11.84 10.92 28.45
C ASP A 674 12.13 9.42 28.68
N ARG A 675 11.76 8.55 27.74
CA ARG A 675 11.85 7.07 27.87
C ARG A 675 12.88 6.43 26.95
N TRP A 676 13.49 7.22 26.07
CA TRP A 676 14.55 6.74 25.20
C TRP A 676 15.76 6.29 26.00
N ILE A 677 16.15 5.02 25.81
CA ILE A 677 17.44 4.49 26.24
C ILE A 677 18.38 4.40 25.04
N SER A 678 19.66 4.65 25.27
CA SER A 678 20.68 4.48 24.25
C SER A 678 21.24 3.06 24.28
N VAL A 679 21.01 2.30 23.21
CA VAL A 679 21.43 0.91 23.06
C VAL A 679 22.69 0.85 22.19
N SER A 680 23.67 0.05 22.62
CA SER A 680 24.88 -0.21 21.83
C SER A 680 24.56 -1.17 20.68
N GLY A 681 25.00 -0.84 19.47
CA GLY A 681 24.86 -1.73 18.32
C GLY A 681 25.70 -3.00 18.44
N GLU A 682 26.70 -3.07 19.34
CA GLU A 682 27.39 -4.33 19.69
C GLU A 682 26.43 -5.40 20.23
N SER A 683 25.28 -4.97 20.78
CA SER A 683 24.24 -5.88 21.25
C SER A 683 23.37 -6.46 20.15
N LEU A 684 23.50 -5.97 18.92
CA LEU A 684 22.78 -6.43 17.73
C LEU A 684 23.46 -7.68 17.14
N SER A 685 23.63 -8.70 17.97
CA SER A 685 24.32 -9.93 17.58
C SER A 685 23.40 -10.92 16.86
N ALA A 686 24.00 -11.82 16.08
CA ALA A 686 23.33 -12.97 15.47
C ALA A 686 22.60 -13.86 16.50
N GLU A 687 23.10 -13.92 17.74
CA GLU A 687 22.55 -14.78 18.80
C GLU A 687 21.32 -14.18 19.49
N GLY A 688 21.12 -12.87 19.36
CA GLY A 688 19.93 -12.19 19.85
C GLY A 688 20.16 -10.71 20.12
N TRP A 689 19.10 -9.93 19.96
CA TRP A 689 19.06 -8.50 20.25
C TRP A 689 18.41 -8.26 21.61
N ASN A 690 19.04 -7.43 22.43
CA ASN A 690 18.52 -7.02 23.74
C ASN A 690 18.46 -5.50 23.80
N LEU A 691 17.23 -4.96 23.85
CA LEU A 691 16.96 -3.54 23.92
C LEU A 691 17.13 -3.03 25.35
N VAL A 692 18.37 -3.04 25.85
CA VAL A 692 18.71 -2.56 27.21
C VAL A 692 19.90 -1.62 27.14
N ASP A 693 19.96 -0.69 28.10
CA ASP A 693 21.04 0.29 28.18
C ASP A 693 22.41 -0.36 28.47
N SER A 694 23.48 0.40 28.28
CA SER A 694 24.85 -0.08 28.50
C SER A 694 25.12 -0.57 29.93
N ARG A 695 24.40 -0.05 30.93
CA ARG A 695 24.56 -0.46 32.33
C ARG A 695 24.02 -1.87 32.55
N LEU A 696 22.82 -2.16 32.07
CA LEU A 696 22.19 -3.47 32.10
C LEU A 696 22.95 -4.47 31.22
N GLN A 697 23.45 -4.06 30.05
CA GLN A 697 24.32 -4.92 29.23
C GLN A 697 25.58 -5.34 29.99
N ASN A 698 26.24 -4.39 30.65
CA ASN A 698 27.41 -4.68 31.48
C ASN A 698 27.08 -5.62 32.65
N LEU A 699 25.89 -5.48 33.26
CA LEU A 699 25.43 -6.39 34.31
C LEU A 699 25.18 -7.80 33.77
N ILE A 700 24.51 -7.94 32.63
CA ILE A 700 24.28 -9.23 31.95
C ILE A 700 25.62 -9.87 31.58
N GLY A 701 26.58 -9.09 31.08
CA GLY A 701 27.93 -9.55 30.78
C GLY A 701 28.64 -10.12 32.01
N LYS A 702 28.56 -9.41 33.15
CA LYS A 702 29.08 -9.91 34.44
C LYS A 702 28.42 -11.20 34.88
N ILE A 703 27.10 -11.32 34.75
CA ILE A 703 26.35 -12.54 35.10
C ILE A 703 26.77 -13.71 34.21
N LYS A 704 26.90 -13.50 32.89
CA LYS A 704 27.36 -14.51 31.93
C LYS A 704 28.80 -14.95 32.19
N ALA A 705 29.67 -14.04 32.64
CA ALA A 705 31.05 -14.36 32.98
C ALA A 705 31.20 -15.09 34.32
N ALA A 706 30.26 -14.89 35.25
CA ALA A 706 30.32 -15.47 36.59
C ALA A 706 30.01 -16.98 36.63
N GLY A 707 29.39 -17.54 35.59
CA GLY A 707 29.01 -18.95 35.57
C GLY A 707 29.02 -19.55 34.17
N LYS A 708 29.15 -20.87 34.08
CA LYS A 708 29.07 -21.58 32.81
C LYS A 708 27.59 -21.67 32.36
N PRO A 709 27.23 -21.20 31.15
CA PRO A 709 25.87 -21.31 30.63
C PRO A 709 25.35 -22.75 30.65
N LEU A 710 24.05 -22.92 30.96
CA LEU A 710 23.42 -24.25 30.98
C LEU A 710 23.55 -24.98 29.63
N GLY A 711 23.53 -24.24 28.52
CA GLY A 711 23.77 -24.80 27.18
C GLY A 711 25.12 -25.50 27.07
N ASP A 712 26.18 -24.94 27.67
CA ASP A 712 27.53 -25.51 27.65
C ASP A 712 27.68 -26.68 28.64
N TYR A 713 26.83 -26.76 29.66
CA TYR A 713 26.70 -27.96 30.49
C TYR A 713 26.03 -29.11 29.74
N LEU A 714 25.11 -28.79 28.83
CA LEU A 714 24.30 -29.76 28.09
C LEU A 714 24.81 -30.02 26.66
N ASN A 715 25.98 -29.50 26.28
CA ASN A 715 26.52 -29.54 24.91
C ASN A 715 25.50 -29.10 23.85
N GLY A 716 24.74 -28.04 24.15
CA GLY A 716 23.72 -27.48 23.27
C GLY A 716 22.44 -28.33 23.13
N LYS A 717 22.33 -29.46 23.85
CA LYS A 717 21.20 -30.39 23.74
C LYS A 717 20.19 -30.15 24.85
N ILE A 718 19.24 -29.25 24.59
CA ILE A 718 18.08 -29.04 25.44
C ILE A 718 16.90 -29.78 24.80
N TYR A 719 16.49 -30.90 25.38
CA TYR A 719 15.36 -31.68 24.91
C TYR A 719 14.07 -31.15 25.53
N ARG A 720 13.02 -31.02 24.70
CA ARG A 720 11.65 -30.91 25.22
C ARG A 720 11.27 -32.24 25.89
N GLY A 721 10.52 -32.18 26.98
CA GLY A 721 10.02 -33.36 27.68
C GLY A 721 9.09 -34.23 26.83
N VAL A 722 8.43 -35.21 27.45
CA VAL A 722 7.48 -36.10 26.77
C VAL A 722 6.34 -35.28 26.16
N LEU A 723 6.22 -35.30 24.83
CA LEU A 723 5.09 -34.72 24.10
C LEU A 723 3.93 -35.73 24.11
N THR A 724 3.01 -35.62 25.05
CA THR A 724 1.78 -36.41 25.07
C THR A 724 0.74 -35.74 24.15
N GLY A 725 0.72 -36.16 22.88
CA GLY A 725 -0.19 -35.64 21.86
C GLY A 725 -1.61 -36.20 21.93
N LEU A 726 -2.38 -35.85 22.98
CA LEU A 726 -3.82 -36.12 23.01
C LEU A 726 -4.59 -34.89 23.49
N MET A 727 -4.55 -33.82 22.70
CA MET A 727 -5.55 -32.74 22.76
C MET A 727 -6.73 -33.10 21.85
N LYS A 728 -7.49 -34.13 22.23
CA LYS A 728 -8.90 -34.21 21.82
C LYS A 728 -9.69 -33.47 22.89
N LEU A 729 -10.12 -32.24 22.60
CA LEU A 729 -11.23 -31.63 23.32
C LEU A 729 -12.44 -32.54 23.09
N LEU A 730 -12.95 -33.11 24.18
CA LEU A 730 -14.24 -33.82 24.23
C LEU A 730 -15.38 -32.83 24.17
#